data_AF-A0A520VWX3-F1
#
_entry.id   AF-A0A520VWX3-F1
#
_cell.length_a   1.000
_cell.length_b   1.000
_cell.length_c   1.000
_cell.angle_alpha   90.00
_cell.angle_beta   90.00
_cell.angle_gamma   90.00
#
_symmetry.space_group_name_H-M   'P 1'
#
loop_
_entity.id
_entity.type
_entity.pdbx_description
1 polymer ?
#
loop_
_entity_poly.entity_id
_entity_poly.type
_entity_poly.pdbx_seq_one_letter_code
_entity_poly.pdbx_strand_id
1 'polypeptide(L)'
;MKKYLFIVLLAGVCFGQDCTANDGTAGVELWEECYSIENTETISRPCIMCGGQELKGPIPHEIGLLTNLTYLNLFYNEISGPIPAEIGNLVNLTYLNLGYNELSGSIPSEIGNLVNLNYLDLGNNHFSGTIPSEIGNLVNLENLELVKNQLYGLIPEDICNLADSVFTLSSPHLSLRSNYFCPPYPACIEDSLIQESEYCDNGEECIAEDGTDGLILWDSCYSKINTSSISITGNNGNDLGGLYGPIPPEIGSFLNLETLNLSINNLSSSIPNEISNLINLKTLNLHYNKLSGNLPLEICDLPELERLYLNYNKISGNIPNQIGNLSNLIEFHIHQNFISGSIPSEIGNLENLESLFLADNSLSGEIPIELFNLQNLKYLNIRRVPYGMSPIDGNNRFSQSFVFSNIVNLMSIETFIAPDCGLMGTIPSEIGNLQNLQKLNIQDNQLTGIVPESICDLNIDFNATGFWDRDFNLRGNNLCMPYPSCIVGNGGMSYQDTSNCNIDLNWNFSLSEQIVTINGDDQIWNPGENISIELDLCNNSDMAHMYYPGIVLKADSQIVSIDNEYFWFYGIDSNSCNTATFNVLADSSISFNTFINFKAYANALNCENQSEYCIDSDTVAFSIPIMFETVYAHEPIQIPNEFALYQNYPNPFNPITSLRYDLPQDGLVNITIYDMMGRIVKTLVNGSQTAGFKSVQWNATNDRNEPVSAGLYLYTIQTGEFRQTKKMVLLK
;
A
#
# COMPACT_ATOMS: atom_id res chain seq x y z
N MET A 1 2.65 24.89 28.36
CA MET A 1 2.08 26.07 29.06
C MET A 1 3.13 27.17 29.21
N LYS A 2 3.10 28.19 28.36
CA LYS A 2 3.35 29.61 28.70
C LYS A 2 2.81 30.45 27.54
N LYS A 3 1.70 31.14 27.83
CA LYS A 3 0.98 32.06 26.94
C LYS A 3 1.84 33.29 26.68
N TYR A 4 1.94 33.71 25.42
CA TYR A 4 2.06 35.14 25.09
C TYR A 4 0.88 35.51 24.19
N LEU A 5 0.25 36.62 24.60
CA LEU A 5 -1.04 37.14 24.20
C LEU A 5 -0.81 38.11 23.04
N PHE A 6 -1.30 37.81 21.84
CA PHE A 6 -1.39 38.79 20.76
C PHE A 6 -2.65 39.64 21.02
N ILE A 7 -2.45 40.94 21.27
CA ILE A 7 -3.52 41.93 21.23
C ILE A 7 -3.49 42.55 19.83
N VAL A 8 -4.58 42.35 19.10
CA VAL A 8 -4.89 43.01 17.84
C VAL A 8 -5.19 44.48 18.11
N LEU A 9 -4.49 45.38 17.41
CA LEU A 9 -4.85 46.80 17.28
C LEU A 9 -4.97 47.12 15.79
N LEU A 10 -6.22 47.21 15.34
CA LEU A 10 -6.62 47.76 14.03
C LEU A 10 -6.29 49.26 14.00
N ALA A 11 -5.36 49.67 13.13
CA ALA A 11 -5.27 51.04 12.63
C ALA A 11 -4.47 51.09 11.31
N GLY A 12 -5.10 51.58 10.24
CA GLY A 12 -4.42 52.27 9.14
C GLY A 12 -3.93 51.42 7.98
N VAL A 13 -4.51 51.67 6.81
CA VAL A 13 -3.96 51.31 5.50
C VAL A 13 -2.56 51.93 5.39
N CYS A 14 -1.51 51.11 5.43
CA CYS A 14 -0.14 51.46 5.04
C CYS A 14 0.23 50.65 3.80
N PHE A 15 0.53 51.34 2.70
CA PHE A 15 1.25 50.76 1.59
C PHE A 15 2.72 50.56 2.00
N GLY A 16 3.22 49.31 1.92
CA GLY A 16 4.64 48.96 1.77
C GLY A 16 5.62 49.37 2.88
N GLN A 17 5.53 48.77 4.07
CA GLN A 17 6.62 48.80 5.06
C GLN A 17 6.82 47.40 5.65
N ASP A 18 7.77 46.63 5.11
CA ASP A 18 8.08 45.28 5.62
C ASP A 18 9.37 45.24 6.46
N CYS A 19 10.31 46.17 6.28
CA CYS A 19 11.50 46.24 7.14
C CYS A 19 12.18 47.62 7.12
N THR A 20 13.13 47.84 8.04
CA THR A 20 14.03 49.01 8.03
C THR A 20 15.39 48.57 7.49
N ALA A 21 15.81 49.14 6.37
CA ALA A 21 17.09 48.81 5.75
C ALA A 21 18.28 49.28 6.60
N ASN A 22 19.47 48.73 6.34
CA ASN A 22 20.68 49.03 7.12
C ASN A 22 21.11 50.51 7.08
N ASP A 23 20.65 51.27 6.08
CA ASP A 23 20.88 52.71 5.94
C ASP A 23 19.84 53.58 6.70
N GLY A 24 18.87 52.96 7.38
CA GLY A 24 17.81 53.62 8.13
C GLY A 24 16.62 54.07 7.28
N THR A 25 16.58 53.75 5.99
CA THR A 25 15.45 54.03 5.10
C THR A 25 14.39 52.92 5.14
N ALA A 26 13.22 53.19 4.57
CA ALA A 26 12.19 52.17 4.37
C ALA A 26 12.72 51.07 3.44
N GLY A 27 12.55 49.82 3.85
CA GLY A 27 13.00 48.66 3.10
C GLY A 27 11.90 47.66 2.81
N VAL A 28 12.20 46.76 1.87
CA VAL A 28 11.40 45.60 1.48
C VAL A 28 12.17 44.34 1.81
N GLU A 29 11.49 43.33 2.34
CA GLU A 29 12.09 42.04 2.66
C GLU A 29 12.05 41.12 1.43
N LEU A 30 13.22 40.71 0.94
CA LEU A 30 13.37 39.76 -0.17
C LEU A 30 14.28 38.62 0.30
N TRP A 31 13.77 37.38 0.27
CA TRP A 31 14.48 36.18 0.74
C TRP A 31 15.15 36.36 2.12
N GLU A 32 14.36 36.82 3.09
CA GLU A 32 14.78 37.06 4.49
C GLU A 32 15.85 38.17 4.67
N GLU A 33 16.10 38.98 3.65
CA GLU A 33 16.99 40.14 3.71
C GLU A 33 16.25 41.44 3.40
N CYS A 34 16.60 42.51 4.13
CA CYS A 34 15.97 43.82 3.96
C CYS A 34 16.75 44.72 2.98
N TYR A 35 16.10 45.13 1.90
CA TYR A 35 16.65 46.00 0.85
C TYR A 35 16.03 47.40 0.92
N SER A 36 16.85 48.46 0.85
CA SER A 36 16.35 49.85 0.83
C SER A 36 15.58 50.13 -0.45
N ILE A 37 14.36 50.64 -0.33
CA ILE A 37 13.53 50.99 -1.51
C ILE A 37 14.17 52.16 -2.28
N GLU A 38 14.79 53.10 -1.57
CA GLU A 38 15.35 54.31 -2.17
C GLU A 38 16.78 54.12 -2.69
N ASN A 39 17.61 53.30 -2.01
CA ASN A 39 19.05 53.28 -2.26
C ASN A 39 19.57 51.99 -2.90
N THR A 40 18.75 50.96 -3.08
CA THR A 40 19.22 49.70 -3.69
C THR A 40 19.35 49.86 -5.20
N GLU A 41 20.58 49.99 -5.69
CA GLU A 41 20.90 50.05 -7.12
C GLU A 41 21.39 48.69 -7.68
N THR A 42 21.84 47.77 -6.82
CA THR A 42 22.42 46.49 -7.22
C THR A 42 22.03 45.37 -6.27
N ILE A 43 21.57 44.25 -6.83
CA ILE A 43 21.39 42.96 -6.14
C ILE A 43 22.16 41.92 -6.94
N SER A 44 23.17 41.30 -6.34
CA SER A 44 23.98 40.27 -6.98
C SER A 44 24.28 39.15 -6.00
N ARG A 45 23.59 38.03 -6.17
CA ARG A 45 23.69 36.81 -5.34
C ARG A 45 23.83 35.54 -6.20
N PRO A 46 24.85 35.43 -7.08
CA PRO A 46 25.08 34.21 -7.83
C PRO A 46 25.63 33.10 -6.94
N CYS A 47 25.24 31.85 -7.17
CA CYS A 47 25.53 30.77 -6.23
C CYS A 47 26.24 29.54 -6.84
N ILE A 48 27.43 29.75 -7.42
CA ILE A 48 28.19 28.71 -8.16
C ILE A 48 28.79 27.62 -7.23
N MET A 49 28.99 27.89 -5.93
CA MET A 49 29.60 26.95 -4.95
C MET A 49 29.12 27.16 -3.49
N CYS A 50 27.83 27.43 -3.22
CA CYS A 50 27.43 27.95 -1.90
C CYS A 50 27.41 26.98 -0.73
N GLY A 51 27.53 25.67 -0.93
CA GLY A 51 27.56 24.73 0.20
C GLY A 51 26.34 24.82 1.13
N GLY A 52 25.14 25.12 0.59
CA GLY A 52 23.88 25.16 1.35
C GLY A 52 23.27 26.54 1.62
N GLN A 53 23.66 27.59 0.89
CA GLN A 53 23.07 28.95 0.96
C GLN A 53 22.41 29.39 -0.36
N GLU A 54 21.82 28.45 -1.09
CA GLU A 54 21.09 28.72 -2.31
C GLU A 54 19.79 29.50 -2.01
N LEU A 55 19.44 30.50 -2.81
CA LEU A 55 18.13 31.14 -2.74
C LEU A 55 17.05 30.14 -3.20
N LYS A 56 15.98 30.00 -2.41
CA LYS A 56 14.85 29.11 -2.69
C LYS A 56 13.54 29.88 -2.70
N GLY A 57 12.50 29.27 -3.27
CA GLY A 57 11.17 29.87 -3.35
C GLY A 57 11.03 30.86 -4.52
N PRO A 58 9.89 31.55 -4.64
CA PRO A 58 9.63 32.46 -5.75
C PRO A 58 10.39 33.77 -5.66
N ILE A 59 10.48 34.49 -6.79
CA ILE A 59 10.85 35.90 -6.81
C ILE A 59 9.68 36.68 -6.19
N PRO A 60 9.85 37.38 -5.05
CA PRO A 60 8.78 38.15 -4.44
C PRO A 60 8.34 39.30 -5.35
N HIS A 61 7.03 39.51 -5.51
CA HIS A 61 6.47 40.57 -6.35
C HIS A 61 6.89 41.98 -5.88
N GLU A 62 7.21 42.12 -4.59
CA GLU A 62 7.69 43.34 -3.96
C GLU A 62 9.05 43.79 -4.50
N ILE A 63 9.78 42.94 -5.24
CA ILE A 63 10.99 43.35 -5.96
C ILE A 63 10.74 44.56 -6.87
N GLY A 64 9.52 44.69 -7.42
CA GLY A 64 9.12 45.81 -8.26
C GLY A 64 9.08 47.17 -7.54
N LEU A 65 9.20 47.20 -6.22
CA LEU A 65 9.32 48.45 -5.44
C LEU A 65 10.72 49.08 -5.58
N LEU A 66 11.74 48.29 -5.92
CA LEU A 66 13.15 48.73 -6.01
C LEU A 66 13.44 49.48 -7.33
N THR A 67 12.67 50.52 -7.65
CA THR A 67 12.70 51.22 -8.95
C THR A 67 14.05 51.84 -9.34
N ASN A 68 14.98 52.01 -8.40
CA ASN A 68 16.35 52.47 -8.64
C ASN A 68 17.34 51.34 -8.99
N LEU A 69 16.89 50.08 -9.01
CA LEU A 69 17.72 48.93 -9.32
C LEU A 69 18.20 48.98 -10.78
N THR A 70 19.52 48.89 -10.97
CA THR A 70 20.18 48.90 -12.28
C THR A 70 20.80 47.55 -12.64
N TYR A 71 21.09 46.72 -11.63
CA TYR A 71 21.76 45.44 -11.79
C TYR A 71 21.13 44.37 -10.90
N LEU A 72 20.58 43.31 -11.50
CA LEU A 72 20.00 42.15 -10.82
C LEU A 72 20.64 40.86 -11.34
N ASN A 73 21.35 40.15 -10.46
CA ASN A 73 21.98 38.87 -10.79
C ASN A 73 21.68 37.83 -9.71
N LEU A 74 20.87 36.83 -10.06
CA LEU A 74 20.48 35.70 -9.21
C LEU A 74 20.88 34.36 -9.84
N PHE A 75 21.91 34.38 -10.68
CA PHE A 75 22.39 33.22 -11.44
C PHE A 75 22.74 32.01 -10.56
N TYR A 76 22.37 30.81 -10.99
CA TYR A 76 22.73 29.54 -10.33
C TYR A 76 22.18 29.46 -8.90
N ASN A 77 20.86 29.51 -8.72
CA ASN A 77 20.17 29.29 -7.44
C ASN A 77 19.04 28.25 -7.61
N GLU A 78 18.22 28.04 -6.58
CA GLU A 78 17.03 27.16 -6.61
C GLU A 78 15.72 27.98 -6.58
N ILE A 79 15.73 29.16 -7.20
CA ILE A 79 14.55 30.04 -7.26
C ILE A 79 13.52 29.38 -8.18
N SER A 80 12.26 29.33 -7.74
CA SER A 80 11.17 28.60 -8.42
C SER A 80 9.98 29.52 -8.73
N GLY A 81 8.92 29.00 -9.35
CA GLY A 81 7.72 29.80 -9.67
C GLY A 81 7.94 30.79 -10.84
N PRO A 82 6.95 31.65 -11.14
CA PRO A 82 7.00 32.58 -12.25
C PRO A 82 7.82 33.85 -11.97
N ILE A 83 8.28 34.52 -13.03
CA ILE A 83 8.74 35.91 -12.92
C ILE A 83 7.52 36.80 -12.66
N PRO A 84 7.48 37.58 -11.56
CA PRO A 84 6.38 38.50 -11.30
C PRO A 84 6.31 39.61 -12.35
N ALA A 85 5.11 40.00 -12.77
CA ALA A 85 4.89 41.07 -13.75
C ALA A 85 5.47 42.42 -13.26
N GLU A 86 5.54 42.62 -11.94
CA GLU A 86 6.13 43.77 -11.27
C GLU A 86 7.61 43.96 -11.58
N ILE A 87 8.31 42.95 -12.14
CA ILE A 87 9.67 43.13 -12.66
C ILE A 87 9.74 44.27 -13.68
N GLY A 88 8.67 44.51 -14.45
CA GLY A 88 8.58 45.58 -15.44
C GLY A 88 8.58 46.99 -14.83
N ASN A 89 8.42 47.14 -13.52
CA ASN A 89 8.54 48.43 -12.83
C ASN A 89 10.00 48.90 -12.71
N LEU A 90 10.97 48.00 -12.90
CA LEU A 90 12.40 48.27 -12.74
C LEU A 90 13.01 48.94 -13.98
N VAL A 91 12.40 50.03 -14.45
CA VAL A 91 12.73 50.67 -15.75
C VAL A 91 14.18 51.15 -15.89
N ASN A 92 14.92 51.27 -14.78
CA ASN A 92 16.35 51.62 -14.76
C ASN A 92 17.28 50.40 -14.91
N LEU A 93 16.74 49.19 -14.97
CA LEU A 93 17.51 47.96 -15.02
C LEU A 93 18.30 47.86 -16.34
N THR A 94 19.59 47.57 -16.22
CA THR A 94 20.53 47.42 -17.34
C THR A 94 21.06 46.00 -17.48
N TYR A 95 21.01 45.22 -16.41
CA TYR A 95 21.49 43.84 -16.36
C TYR A 95 20.53 42.97 -15.55
N LEU A 96 19.98 41.93 -16.17
CA LEU A 96 19.12 40.93 -15.56
C LEU A 96 19.64 39.53 -15.87
N ASN A 97 20.10 38.83 -14.84
CA ASN A 97 20.53 37.44 -14.96
C ASN A 97 19.79 36.55 -13.95
N LEU A 98 18.93 35.69 -14.48
CA LEU A 98 18.15 34.68 -13.74
C LEU A 98 18.49 33.26 -14.21
N GLY A 99 19.58 33.08 -14.97
CA GLY A 99 19.93 31.80 -15.56
C GLY A 99 20.31 30.74 -14.51
N TYR A 100 20.14 29.46 -14.87
CA TYR A 100 20.37 28.31 -13.98
C TYR A 100 19.56 28.40 -12.68
N ASN A 101 18.23 28.40 -12.80
CA ASN A 101 17.30 28.36 -11.68
C ASN A 101 16.18 27.33 -11.99
N GLU A 102 15.16 27.28 -11.12
CA GLU A 102 13.97 26.43 -11.27
C GLU A 102 12.73 27.27 -11.65
N LEU A 103 12.93 28.45 -12.28
CA LEU A 103 11.85 29.36 -12.68
C LEU A 103 10.95 28.70 -13.73
N SER A 104 9.65 29.01 -13.71
CA SER A 104 8.62 28.36 -14.54
C SER A 104 7.57 29.37 -15.01
N GLY A 105 6.57 28.92 -15.76
CA GLY A 105 5.54 29.81 -16.33
C GLY A 105 6.02 30.58 -17.55
N SER A 106 5.21 31.53 -18.02
CA SER A 106 5.53 32.35 -19.18
C SER A 106 6.48 33.51 -18.86
N ILE A 107 7.26 33.93 -19.85
CA ILE A 107 8.00 35.20 -19.79
C ILE A 107 6.97 36.35 -19.79
N PRO A 108 6.89 37.18 -18.74
CA PRO A 108 5.89 38.26 -18.67
C PRO A 108 6.15 39.32 -19.75
N SER A 109 5.08 39.80 -20.39
CA SER A 109 5.15 40.86 -21.41
C SER A 109 5.77 42.16 -20.89
N GLU A 110 5.64 42.40 -19.58
CA GLU A 110 6.15 43.54 -18.83
C GLU A 110 7.68 43.63 -18.84
N ILE A 111 8.40 42.56 -19.19
CA ILE A 111 9.85 42.62 -19.46
C ILE A 111 10.17 43.66 -20.54
N GLY A 112 9.27 43.88 -21.52
CA GLY A 112 9.45 44.90 -22.54
C GLY A 112 9.46 46.33 -22.03
N ASN A 113 9.07 46.59 -20.77
CA ASN A 113 9.17 47.91 -20.15
C ASN A 113 10.62 48.28 -19.76
N LEU A 114 11.53 47.31 -19.70
CA LEU A 114 12.92 47.47 -19.27
C LEU A 114 13.81 48.04 -20.39
N VAL A 115 13.41 49.16 -20.98
CA VAL A 115 14.03 49.71 -22.20
C VAL A 115 15.53 50.04 -22.10
N ASN A 116 16.08 50.12 -20.88
CA ASN A 116 17.51 50.34 -20.63
C ASN A 116 18.33 49.04 -20.51
N LEU A 117 17.69 47.87 -20.67
CA LEU A 117 18.31 46.58 -20.47
C LEU A 117 19.31 46.27 -21.60
N ASN A 118 20.53 45.92 -21.21
CA ASN A 118 21.63 45.54 -22.12
C ASN A 118 21.88 44.04 -22.10
N TYR A 119 21.59 43.36 -20.98
CA TYR A 119 21.83 41.94 -20.79
C TYR A 119 20.62 41.27 -20.14
N LEU A 120 20.08 40.25 -20.79
CA LEU A 120 18.99 39.40 -20.30
C LEU A 120 19.38 37.93 -20.44
N ASP A 121 19.50 37.25 -19.31
CA ASP A 121 19.74 35.80 -19.27
C ASP A 121 18.66 35.10 -18.45
N LEU A 122 17.86 34.29 -19.15
CA LEU A 122 16.80 33.44 -18.63
C LEU A 122 17.11 31.95 -18.91
N GLY A 123 18.32 31.63 -19.39
CA GLY A 123 18.66 30.30 -19.85
C GLY A 123 18.74 29.27 -18.72
N ASN A 124 18.56 27.99 -19.04
CA ASN A 124 18.59 26.87 -18.08
C ASN A 124 17.55 27.09 -16.95
N ASN A 125 16.30 27.22 -17.34
CA ASN A 125 15.12 27.30 -16.45
C ASN A 125 14.01 26.39 -17.02
N HIS A 126 12.79 26.49 -16.49
CA HIS A 126 11.59 25.78 -16.97
C HIS A 126 10.55 26.73 -17.57
N PHE A 127 10.98 27.84 -18.19
CA PHE A 127 10.04 28.78 -18.83
C PHE A 127 9.25 28.09 -19.95
N SER A 128 7.95 28.34 -20.00
CA SER A 128 7.02 27.85 -21.01
C SER A 128 6.34 29.02 -21.74
N GLY A 129 5.46 28.72 -22.70
CA GLY A 129 4.78 29.74 -23.49
C GLY A 129 5.60 30.26 -24.66
N THR A 130 5.11 31.32 -25.30
CA THR A 130 5.77 31.99 -26.43
C THR A 130 6.73 33.07 -25.94
N ILE A 131 7.67 33.50 -26.79
CA ILE A 131 8.41 34.75 -26.55
C ILE A 131 7.43 35.92 -26.72
N PRO A 132 7.26 36.82 -25.73
CA PRO A 132 6.39 37.99 -25.88
C PRO A 132 6.96 38.95 -26.94
N SER A 133 6.08 39.48 -27.81
CA SER A 133 6.48 40.45 -28.85
C SER A 133 7.13 41.72 -28.27
N GLU A 134 6.78 42.07 -27.04
CA GLU A 134 7.31 43.19 -26.28
C GLU A 134 8.82 43.10 -26.04
N ILE A 135 9.45 41.93 -26.23
CA ILE A 135 10.91 41.80 -26.18
C ILE A 135 11.59 42.70 -27.22
N GLY A 136 10.92 42.97 -28.35
CA GLY A 136 11.39 43.90 -29.38
C GLY A 136 11.51 45.36 -28.92
N ASN A 137 10.91 45.73 -27.78
CA ASN A 137 11.06 47.07 -27.19
C ASN A 137 12.44 47.29 -26.55
N LEU A 138 13.20 46.22 -26.30
CA LEU A 138 14.50 46.27 -25.63
C LEU A 138 15.63 46.64 -26.61
N VAL A 139 15.51 47.80 -27.26
CA VAL A 139 16.41 48.22 -28.35
C VAL A 139 17.88 48.38 -27.96
N ASN A 140 18.19 48.46 -26.66
CA ASN A 140 19.55 48.53 -26.13
C ASN A 140 20.14 47.14 -25.78
N LEU A 141 19.35 46.08 -25.91
CA LEU A 141 19.77 44.73 -25.52
C LEU A 141 20.89 44.27 -26.44
N GLU A 142 22.00 43.88 -25.83
CA GLU A 142 23.16 43.32 -26.52
C GLU A 142 23.26 41.80 -26.32
N ASN A 143 22.67 41.27 -25.24
CA ASN A 143 22.66 39.84 -24.95
C ASN A 143 21.29 39.32 -24.50
N LEU A 144 20.82 38.26 -25.15
CA LEU A 144 19.57 37.54 -24.91
C LEU A 144 19.82 36.02 -24.87
N GLU A 145 19.86 35.45 -23.66
CA GLU A 145 20.04 34.01 -23.45
C GLU A 145 18.71 33.38 -23.01
N LEU A 146 18.08 32.60 -23.90
CA LEU A 146 16.85 31.84 -23.62
C LEU A 146 17.07 30.31 -23.70
N VAL A 147 18.33 29.89 -23.84
CA VAL A 147 18.74 28.50 -24.07
C VAL A 147 18.24 27.55 -22.99
N LYS A 148 17.85 26.32 -23.37
CA LYS A 148 17.41 25.26 -22.44
C LYS A 148 16.26 25.72 -21.55
N ASN A 149 15.13 25.99 -22.19
CA ASN A 149 13.84 26.21 -21.55
C ASN A 149 12.79 25.30 -22.24
N GLN A 150 11.51 25.57 -22.02
CA GLN A 150 10.38 24.89 -22.64
C GLN A 150 9.54 25.87 -23.49
N LEU A 151 10.15 26.93 -24.00
CA LEU A 151 9.49 27.93 -24.83
C LEU A 151 9.07 27.31 -26.16
N TYR A 152 7.95 27.75 -26.71
CA TYR A 152 7.37 27.15 -27.92
C TYR A 152 6.69 28.19 -28.82
N GLY A 153 6.19 27.71 -29.96
CA GLY A 153 5.48 28.53 -30.94
C GLY A 153 6.41 29.29 -31.86
N LEU A 154 5.88 30.33 -32.51
CA LEU A 154 6.64 31.18 -33.43
C LEU A 154 7.52 32.17 -32.66
N ILE A 155 8.71 32.46 -33.20
CA ILE A 155 9.53 33.56 -32.72
C ILE A 155 8.94 34.87 -33.28
N PRO A 156 8.60 35.87 -32.45
CA PRO A 156 7.97 37.11 -32.92
C PRO A 156 8.93 37.90 -33.82
N GLU A 157 8.42 38.46 -34.93
CA GLU A 157 9.19 39.32 -35.85
C GLU A 157 9.77 40.55 -35.14
N ASP A 158 9.11 41.04 -34.09
CA ASP A 158 9.57 42.16 -33.27
C ASP A 158 10.94 41.92 -32.62
N ILE A 159 11.38 40.67 -32.47
CA ILE A 159 12.74 40.36 -31.98
C ILE A 159 13.81 40.98 -32.89
N CYS A 160 13.52 41.18 -34.19
CA CYS A 160 14.44 41.81 -35.13
C CYS A 160 14.61 43.32 -34.90
N ASN A 161 13.88 43.93 -33.96
CA ASN A 161 14.09 45.32 -33.53
C ASN A 161 15.27 45.48 -32.54
N LEU A 162 15.81 44.37 -32.02
CA LEU A 162 16.97 44.37 -31.13
C LEU A 162 18.23 44.84 -31.85
N ALA A 163 19.26 45.22 -31.09
CA ALA A 163 20.51 45.71 -31.66
C ALA A 163 21.18 44.64 -32.55
N ASP A 164 21.74 45.05 -33.71
CA ASP A 164 22.43 44.16 -34.65
C ASP A 164 23.51 43.28 -33.99
N SER A 165 24.13 43.76 -32.90
CA SER A 165 25.13 43.04 -32.10
C SER A 165 24.63 41.70 -31.56
N VAL A 166 23.33 41.61 -31.24
CA VAL A 166 22.64 40.40 -30.73
C VAL A 166 22.75 39.24 -31.72
N PHE A 167 22.68 39.52 -33.02
CA PHE A 167 22.60 38.53 -34.09
C PHE A 167 23.97 38.14 -34.70
N THR A 168 25.08 38.66 -34.16
CA THR A 168 26.41 38.47 -34.79
C THR A 168 27.03 37.08 -34.56
N LEU A 169 27.50 36.43 -35.64
CA LEU A 169 28.07 35.07 -35.62
C LEU A 169 29.40 34.91 -34.85
N SER A 170 30.12 36.00 -34.61
CA SER A 170 31.42 35.97 -33.93
C SER A 170 31.33 35.67 -32.44
N SER A 171 30.16 35.86 -31.83
CA SER A 171 29.79 35.45 -30.48
C SER A 171 28.26 35.61 -30.42
N PRO A 172 27.47 34.54 -30.60
CA PRO A 172 26.03 34.70 -30.60
C PRO A 172 25.60 35.13 -29.20
N HIS A 173 25.30 36.41 -29.05
CA HIS A 173 24.64 36.98 -27.88
C HIS A 173 23.11 36.78 -27.98
N LEU A 174 22.68 35.84 -28.82
CA LEU A 174 21.34 35.30 -28.90
C LEU A 174 21.45 33.78 -28.89
N SER A 175 20.88 33.16 -27.87
CA SER A 175 20.85 31.69 -27.78
C SER A 175 19.42 31.22 -27.52
N LEU A 176 18.82 30.59 -28.54
CA LEU A 176 17.46 30.06 -28.49
C LEU A 176 17.43 28.53 -28.44
N ARG A 177 18.61 27.89 -28.44
CA ARG A 177 18.78 26.44 -28.53
C ARG A 177 18.06 25.70 -27.41
N SER A 178 17.67 24.46 -27.67
CA SER A 178 17.01 23.59 -26.67
C SER A 178 15.71 24.21 -26.14
N ASN A 179 14.84 24.62 -27.06
CA ASN A 179 13.45 25.01 -26.89
C ASN A 179 12.60 24.31 -27.98
N TYR A 180 11.32 24.63 -28.10
CA TYR A 180 10.37 24.04 -29.05
C TYR A 180 9.83 25.06 -30.07
N PHE A 181 10.69 25.92 -30.63
CA PHE A 181 10.29 26.95 -31.58
C PHE A 181 10.00 26.41 -32.98
N CYS A 182 8.90 26.86 -33.55
CA CYS A 182 8.39 26.44 -34.85
C CYS A 182 8.79 27.43 -35.96
N PRO A 183 9.18 26.96 -37.17
CA PRO A 183 9.28 27.82 -38.34
C PRO A 183 7.91 28.41 -38.77
N PRO A 184 7.89 29.48 -39.59
CA PRO A 184 9.06 30.18 -40.13
C PRO A 184 9.76 31.04 -39.07
N TYR A 185 11.10 31.06 -39.10
CA TYR A 185 11.89 31.91 -38.23
C TYR A 185 12.06 33.32 -38.84
N PRO A 186 12.07 34.39 -38.03
CA PRO A 186 12.34 35.75 -38.50
C PRO A 186 13.65 35.84 -39.26
N ALA A 187 13.69 36.63 -40.33
CA ALA A 187 14.84 36.69 -41.25
C ALA A 187 16.15 37.16 -40.60
N CYS A 188 16.09 37.81 -39.43
CA CYS A 188 17.28 38.22 -38.66
C CYS A 188 17.91 37.07 -37.86
N ILE A 189 17.25 35.92 -37.74
CA ILE A 189 17.72 34.76 -36.96
C ILE A 189 18.18 33.67 -37.92
N GLU A 190 19.43 33.25 -37.79
CA GLU A 190 19.94 32.08 -38.50
C GLU A 190 19.51 30.78 -37.81
N ASP A 191 19.16 29.76 -38.59
CA ASP A 191 18.77 28.41 -38.12
C ASP A 191 19.78 27.81 -37.12
N SER A 192 21.06 28.19 -37.18
CA SER A 192 22.13 27.70 -36.30
C SER A 192 22.04 28.21 -34.84
N LEU A 193 21.31 29.29 -34.61
CA LEU A 193 21.01 29.84 -33.27
C LEU A 193 19.85 29.10 -32.59
N ILE A 194 19.15 28.30 -33.39
CA ILE A 194 18.11 27.37 -33.01
C ILE A 194 18.73 25.96 -33.12
N GLN A 195 18.29 24.98 -32.34
CA GLN A 195 18.78 23.60 -32.48
C GLN A 195 17.62 22.63 -32.35
N GLU A 196 17.43 21.87 -33.45
CA GLU A 196 16.54 20.74 -33.72
C GLU A 196 15.45 20.46 -32.68
N SER A 197 14.29 21.11 -32.83
CA SER A 197 13.04 20.40 -32.55
C SER A 197 12.61 19.74 -33.86
N GLU A 198 12.61 18.41 -33.92
CA GLU A 198 11.76 17.63 -34.86
C GLU A 198 10.26 17.76 -34.46
N TYR A 199 9.91 18.74 -33.61
CA TYR A 199 8.56 19.09 -33.18
C TYR A 199 8.26 20.51 -33.60
N CYS A 200 7.27 20.64 -34.48
CA CYS A 200 6.75 21.91 -34.94
C CYS A 200 5.23 21.83 -35.06
N ASP A 201 4.54 22.20 -33.98
CA ASP A 201 3.11 22.47 -34.03
C ASP A 201 2.86 23.92 -33.66
N ASN A 202 2.58 24.72 -34.69
CA ASN A 202 2.22 26.13 -34.59
C ASN A 202 0.74 26.37 -34.94
N GLY A 203 -0.04 25.28 -35.13
CA GLY A 203 -1.41 25.35 -35.61
C GLY A 203 -1.53 26.07 -36.96
N GLU A 204 -0.63 25.78 -37.91
CA GLU A 204 -0.73 26.32 -39.26
C GLU A 204 -2.07 25.93 -39.90
N GLU A 205 -2.71 26.88 -40.57
CA GLU A 205 -3.97 26.62 -41.26
C GLU A 205 -3.76 25.65 -42.42
N CYS A 206 -4.67 24.69 -42.56
CA CYS A 206 -4.67 23.74 -43.65
C CYS A 206 -6.10 23.46 -44.12
N ILE A 207 -6.24 22.80 -45.27
CA ILE A 207 -7.51 22.27 -45.74
C ILE A 207 -7.51 20.78 -45.42
N ALA A 208 -8.40 20.35 -44.53
CA ALA A 208 -8.52 18.96 -44.12
C ALA A 208 -9.04 18.09 -45.28
N GLU A 209 -8.88 16.76 -45.17
CA GLU A 209 -9.26 15.81 -46.22
C GLU A 209 -10.75 15.87 -46.61
N ASP A 210 -11.59 16.36 -45.69
CA ASP A 210 -13.03 16.57 -45.90
C ASP A 210 -13.38 17.90 -46.58
N GLY A 211 -12.37 18.72 -46.94
CA GLY A 211 -12.51 20.01 -47.60
C GLY A 211 -12.87 21.17 -46.66
N THR A 212 -12.80 20.97 -45.35
CA THR A 212 -13.06 22.02 -44.35
C THR A 212 -11.77 22.67 -43.84
N ASP A 213 -11.89 23.84 -43.22
CA ASP A 213 -10.76 24.52 -42.60
C ASP A 213 -10.25 23.68 -41.41
N GLY A 214 -8.94 23.45 -41.42
CA GLY A 214 -8.24 22.63 -40.44
C GLY A 214 -7.00 23.32 -39.87
N LEU A 215 -6.38 22.67 -38.90
CA LEU A 215 -5.07 23.03 -38.37
C LEU A 215 -4.12 21.84 -38.45
N ILE A 216 -2.86 22.13 -38.74
CA ILE A 216 -1.77 21.15 -38.64
C ILE A 216 -1.40 21.02 -37.17
N LEU A 217 -1.60 19.81 -36.62
CA LEU A 217 -1.08 19.37 -35.33
C LEU A 217 -0.44 17.99 -35.52
N TRP A 218 0.71 17.75 -34.91
CA TRP A 218 1.53 16.54 -35.00
C TRP A 218 1.65 16.04 -36.44
N ASP A 219 2.10 16.92 -37.34
CA ASP A 219 2.25 16.69 -38.79
C ASP A 219 0.97 16.28 -39.53
N SER A 220 -0.20 16.46 -38.93
CA SER A 220 -1.49 16.04 -39.46
C SER A 220 -2.49 17.19 -39.53
N CYS A 221 -3.18 17.34 -40.66
CA CYS A 221 -4.22 18.35 -40.83
C CYS A 221 -5.57 17.86 -40.28
N TYR A 222 -5.99 18.40 -39.13
CA TYR A 222 -7.27 18.08 -38.50
C TYR A 222 -8.33 19.13 -38.84
N SER A 223 -9.53 18.69 -39.21
CA SER A 223 -10.68 19.60 -39.42
C SER A 223 -11.08 20.27 -38.11
N LYS A 224 -11.22 21.59 -38.08
CA LYS A 224 -11.67 22.33 -36.88
C LYS A 224 -13.11 21.96 -36.48
N ILE A 225 -13.94 21.59 -37.45
CA ILE A 225 -15.39 21.39 -37.26
C ILE A 225 -15.81 19.92 -37.26
N ASN A 226 -15.12 19.03 -37.97
CA ASN A 226 -15.56 17.63 -38.09
C ASN A 226 -14.78 16.67 -37.19
N THR A 227 -13.66 17.11 -36.61
CA THR A 227 -12.86 16.27 -35.70
C THR A 227 -13.55 16.15 -34.34
N SER A 228 -14.07 14.97 -34.03
CA SER A 228 -14.64 14.64 -32.71
C SER A 228 -13.69 13.84 -31.82
N SER A 229 -12.62 13.27 -32.36
CA SER A 229 -11.63 12.55 -31.58
C SER A 229 -10.23 12.72 -32.17
N ILE A 230 -9.27 13.00 -31.29
CA ILE A 230 -7.85 12.96 -31.58
C ILE A 230 -7.24 11.97 -30.58
N SER A 231 -6.64 10.89 -31.09
CA SER A 231 -6.03 9.85 -30.27
C SER A 231 -4.67 9.46 -30.83
N ILE A 232 -3.61 9.99 -30.23
CA ILE A 232 -2.22 9.72 -30.60
C ILE A 232 -1.50 9.20 -29.36
N THR A 233 -1.42 7.89 -29.24
CA THR A 233 -0.80 7.22 -28.09
C THR A 233 0.49 6.54 -28.48
N GLY A 234 1.51 6.59 -27.62
CA GLY A 234 2.68 5.73 -27.80
C GLY A 234 2.41 4.27 -27.47
N ASN A 235 3.41 3.43 -27.72
CA ASN A 235 3.37 2.02 -27.34
C ASN A 235 4.07 1.85 -25.98
N ASN A 236 3.51 1.03 -25.09
CA ASN A 236 4.07 0.68 -23.77
C ASN A 236 5.37 -0.16 -23.83
N GLY A 237 6.16 -0.06 -24.90
CA GLY A 237 7.43 -0.77 -25.11
C GLY A 237 8.66 0.12 -24.91
N ASN A 238 9.84 -0.33 -25.36
CA ASN A 238 11.09 0.44 -25.28
C ASN A 238 11.11 1.70 -26.19
N ASP A 239 10.12 1.84 -27.07
CA ASP A 239 9.84 3.08 -27.81
C ASP A 239 8.69 3.80 -27.10
N LEU A 240 9.03 4.69 -26.16
CA LEU A 240 8.11 5.72 -25.66
C LEU A 240 7.51 6.47 -26.85
N GLY A 241 6.24 6.92 -26.75
CA GLY A 241 5.55 7.61 -27.85
C GLY A 241 6.34 8.77 -28.44
N GLY A 242 6.15 9.00 -29.74
CA GLY A 242 6.96 9.95 -30.52
C GLY A 242 6.61 11.42 -30.33
N LEU A 243 5.51 11.77 -29.65
CA LEU A 243 5.16 13.18 -29.43
C LEU A 243 6.01 13.76 -28.29
N TYR A 244 6.54 14.96 -28.47
CA TYR A 244 7.30 15.69 -27.46
C TYR A 244 6.97 17.17 -27.53
N GLY A 245 7.58 18.00 -26.67
CA GLY A 245 7.20 19.41 -26.58
C GLY A 245 5.84 19.63 -25.89
N PRO A 246 5.35 20.87 -25.84
CA PRO A 246 4.10 21.23 -25.19
C PRO A 246 2.88 20.87 -26.04
N ILE A 247 1.74 20.65 -25.38
CA ILE A 247 0.46 20.56 -26.08
C ILE A 247 0.16 21.93 -26.70
N PRO A 248 -0.06 22.04 -28.02
CA PRO A 248 -0.30 23.33 -28.68
C PRO A 248 -1.60 23.98 -28.19
N PRO A 249 -1.61 25.26 -27.79
CA PRO A 249 -2.82 25.98 -27.38
C PRO A 249 -3.94 25.99 -28.43
N GLU A 250 -3.56 25.89 -29.70
CA GLU A 250 -4.48 25.84 -30.84
C GLU A 250 -5.42 24.63 -30.79
N ILE A 251 -5.13 23.63 -29.94
CA ILE A 251 -6.07 22.54 -29.60
C ILE A 251 -7.42 23.08 -29.13
N GLY A 252 -7.49 24.27 -28.54
CA GLY A 252 -8.75 24.92 -28.15
C GLY A 252 -9.67 25.29 -29.33
N SER A 253 -9.19 25.19 -30.57
CA SER A 253 -9.97 25.51 -31.78
C SER A 253 -10.95 24.39 -32.20
N PHE A 254 -10.77 23.17 -31.69
CA PHE A 254 -11.55 21.99 -32.10
C PHE A 254 -12.84 21.85 -31.27
N LEU A 255 -13.77 22.79 -31.45
CA LEU A 255 -14.95 22.93 -30.59
C LEU A 255 -15.88 21.70 -30.52
N ASN A 256 -15.80 20.79 -31.48
CA ASN A 256 -16.58 19.55 -31.52
C ASN A 256 -15.82 18.32 -30.99
N LEU A 257 -14.63 18.52 -30.42
CA LEU A 257 -13.80 17.43 -29.89
C LEU A 257 -14.44 16.85 -28.62
N GLU A 258 -14.74 15.55 -28.65
CA GLU A 258 -15.27 14.78 -27.53
C GLU A 258 -14.19 13.97 -26.81
N THR A 259 -13.11 13.60 -27.51
CA THR A 259 -12.01 12.80 -26.94
C THR A 259 -10.66 13.31 -27.40
N LEU A 260 -9.83 13.69 -26.43
CA LEU A 260 -8.42 14.00 -26.63
C LEU A 260 -7.58 12.98 -25.85
N ASN A 261 -6.91 12.08 -26.57
CA ASN A 261 -6.05 11.07 -25.97
C ASN A 261 -4.61 11.19 -26.50
N LEU A 262 -3.72 11.70 -25.66
CA LEU A 262 -2.30 11.90 -25.95
C LEU A 262 -1.41 11.07 -25.01
N SER A 263 -1.95 9.98 -24.46
CA SER A 263 -1.25 9.20 -23.45
C SER A 263 -0.02 8.46 -23.94
N ILE A 264 0.93 8.19 -23.05
CA ILE A 264 2.15 7.41 -23.33
C ILE A 264 2.99 8.12 -24.39
N ASN A 265 3.28 9.39 -24.17
CA ASN A 265 4.16 10.18 -25.03
C ASN A 265 5.24 10.88 -24.19
N ASN A 266 5.99 11.77 -24.82
CA ASN A 266 7.04 12.56 -24.22
C ASN A 266 6.65 14.06 -24.13
N LEU A 267 5.35 14.37 -24.13
CA LEU A 267 4.84 15.73 -24.04
C LEU A 267 5.28 16.36 -22.72
N SER A 268 5.66 17.63 -22.75
CA SER A 268 6.22 18.36 -21.61
C SER A 268 5.50 19.68 -21.39
N SER A 269 5.94 20.49 -20.43
CA SER A 269 5.31 21.77 -20.10
C SER A 269 3.91 21.67 -19.49
N SER A 270 3.29 22.82 -19.25
CA SER A 270 1.95 22.93 -18.66
C SER A 270 0.85 22.56 -19.64
N ILE A 271 -0.25 22.06 -19.08
CA ILE A 271 -1.50 21.86 -19.82
C ILE A 271 -2.03 23.25 -20.22
N PRO A 272 -2.29 23.55 -21.51
CA PRO A 272 -2.72 24.87 -21.96
C PRO A 272 -4.15 25.17 -21.49
N ASN A 273 -4.40 26.42 -21.10
CA ASN A 273 -5.70 26.86 -20.58
C ASN A 273 -6.80 26.78 -21.66
N GLU A 274 -6.42 26.85 -22.93
CA GLU A 274 -7.28 26.75 -24.10
C GLU A 274 -8.01 25.41 -24.21
N ILE A 275 -7.58 24.37 -23.48
CA ILE A 275 -8.36 23.13 -23.33
C ILE A 275 -9.76 23.41 -22.78
N SER A 276 -9.95 24.46 -21.98
CA SER A 276 -11.26 24.88 -21.47
C SER A 276 -12.24 25.32 -22.57
N ASN A 277 -11.76 25.64 -23.77
CA ASN A 277 -12.63 25.98 -24.91
C ASN A 277 -13.36 24.74 -25.48
N LEU A 278 -12.90 23.53 -25.13
CA LEU A 278 -13.41 22.26 -25.65
C LEU A 278 -14.68 21.83 -24.90
N ILE A 279 -15.75 22.62 -25.00
CA ILE A 279 -16.98 22.45 -24.21
C ILE A 279 -17.68 21.09 -24.39
N ASN A 280 -17.39 20.35 -25.48
CA ASN A 280 -17.95 19.02 -25.74
C ASN A 280 -17.03 17.87 -25.28
N LEU A 281 -15.87 18.18 -24.67
CA LEU A 281 -14.86 17.20 -24.31
C LEU A 281 -15.34 16.31 -23.17
N LYS A 282 -15.44 15.01 -23.45
CA LYS A 282 -15.82 13.97 -22.48
C LYS A 282 -14.63 13.25 -21.89
N THR A 283 -13.57 13.06 -22.67
CA THR A 283 -12.37 12.34 -22.23
C THR A 283 -11.12 13.15 -22.55
N LEU A 284 -10.39 13.51 -21.48
CA LEU A 284 -9.05 14.07 -21.54
C LEU A 284 -8.06 13.08 -20.96
N ASN A 285 -7.29 12.42 -21.82
CA ASN A 285 -6.31 11.43 -21.44
C ASN A 285 -4.89 11.88 -21.77
N LEU A 286 -4.16 12.31 -20.75
CA LEU A 286 -2.78 12.79 -20.84
C LEU A 286 -1.81 11.93 -20.01
N HIS A 287 -2.21 10.74 -19.58
CA HIS A 287 -1.40 9.92 -18.67
C HIS A 287 -0.07 9.50 -19.31
N TYR A 288 0.96 9.31 -18.48
CA TYR A 288 2.28 8.88 -18.91
C TYR A 288 2.91 9.86 -19.93
N ASN A 289 3.18 11.06 -19.45
CA ASN A 289 3.89 12.13 -20.17
C ASN A 289 4.89 12.81 -19.21
N LYS A 290 5.45 13.95 -19.61
CA LYS A 290 6.33 14.81 -18.81
C LYS A 290 5.69 16.17 -18.50
N LEU A 291 4.35 16.25 -18.51
CA LEU A 291 3.61 17.49 -18.26
C LEU A 291 3.88 18.00 -16.85
N SER A 292 4.05 19.30 -16.68
CA SER A 292 4.43 19.95 -15.42
C SER A 292 3.57 21.19 -15.13
N GLY A 293 3.84 21.90 -14.03
CA GLY A 293 3.05 23.07 -13.63
C GLY A 293 1.72 22.68 -13.00
N ASN A 294 0.88 23.69 -12.73
CA ASN A 294 -0.39 23.49 -12.03
C ASN A 294 -1.47 22.91 -12.95
N LEU A 295 -2.43 22.19 -12.37
CA LEU A 295 -3.69 21.87 -13.04
C LEU A 295 -4.46 23.17 -13.34
N PRO A 296 -4.75 23.53 -14.60
CA PRO A 296 -5.51 24.73 -14.94
C PRO A 296 -6.89 24.73 -14.27
N LEU A 297 -7.28 25.87 -13.70
CA LEU A 297 -8.57 25.98 -13.00
C LEU A 297 -9.73 25.87 -14.01
N GLU A 298 -9.50 26.35 -15.23
CA GLU A 298 -10.46 26.47 -16.32
C GLU A 298 -10.89 25.10 -16.87
N ILE A 299 -10.09 24.04 -16.66
CA ILE A 299 -10.50 22.66 -16.98
C ILE A 299 -11.74 22.27 -16.15
N CYS A 300 -11.92 22.86 -14.96
CA CYS A 300 -13.06 22.58 -14.10
C CYS A 300 -14.37 23.18 -14.61
N ASP A 301 -14.34 23.97 -15.69
CA ASP A 301 -15.52 24.57 -16.33
C ASP A 301 -16.01 23.75 -17.54
N LEU A 302 -15.38 22.61 -17.84
CA LEU A 302 -15.78 21.72 -18.94
C LEU A 302 -17.07 20.95 -18.60
N PRO A 303 -18.21 21.24 -19.25
CA PRO A 303 -19.51 20.74 -18.79
C PRO A 303 -19.74 19.26 -19.07
N GLU A 304 -19.12 18.70 -20.10
CA GLU A 304 -19.33 17.32 -20.54
C GLU A 304 -18.22 16.35 -20.08
N LEU A 305 -17.25 16.81 -19.28
CA LEU A 305 -16.06 16.02 -18.95
C LEU A 305 -16.42 14.84 -18.03
N GLU A 306 -16.21 13.62 -18.52
CA GLU A 306 -16.46 12.35 -17.82
C GLU A 306 -15.17 11.71 -17.30
N ARG A 307 -14.06 11.81 -18.03
CA ARG A 307 -12.81 11.11 -17.73
C ARG A 307 -11.62 12.05 -17.81
N LEU A 308 -10.92 12.19 -16.70
CA LEU A 308 -9.72 13.01 -16.58
C LEU A 308 -8.54 12.15 -16.08
N TYR A 309 -7.63 11.82 -17.00
CA TYR A 309 -6.45 11.02 -16.71
C TYR A 309 -5.18 11.86 -16.87
N LEU A 310 -4.54 12.16 -15.75
CA LEU A 310 -3.36 13.01 -15.64
C LEU A 310 -2.19 12.30 -14.94
N ASN A 311 -2.36 11.04 -14.59
CA ASN A 311 -1.40 10.23 -13.84
C ASN A 311 -0.07 10.01 -14.58
N TYR A 312 1.00 9.70 -13.83
CA TYR A 312 2.36 9.54 -14.39
C TYR A 312 2.83 10.78 -15.17
N ASN A 313 2.81 11.93 -14.50
CA ASN A 313 3.31 13.20 -15.04
C ASN A 313 4.16 13.90 -13.96
N LYS A 314 4.44 15.20 -14.14
CA LYS A 314 5.14 16.07 -13.20
C LYS A 314 4.26 17.26 -12.76
N ILE A 315 2.95 17.10 -12.78
CA ILE A 315 1.99 18.16 -12.43
C ILE A 315 2.14 18.47 -10.93
N SER A 316 2.19 19.75 -10.58
CA SER A 316 2.37 20.25 -9.21
C SER A 316 1.24 21.21 -8.82
N GLY A 317 1.40 21.93 -7.72
CA GLY A 317 0.33 22.79 -7.19
C GLY A 317 -0.77 22.00 -6.51
N ASN A 318 -1.93 22.62 -6.30
CA ASN A 318 -3.03 22.01 -5.55
C ASN A 318 -4.15 21.54 -6.48
N ILE A 319 -4.97 20.58 -6.03
CA ILE A 319 -6.26 20.30 -6.68
C ILE A 319 -7.18 21.51 -6.41
N PRO A 320 -7.67 22.22 -7.44
CA PRO A 320 -8.54 23.38 -7.24
C PRO A 320 -9.91 22.95 -6.69
N ASN A 321 -10.50 23.74 -5.80
CA ASN A 321 -11.84 23.48 -5.24
C ASN A 321 -12.92 23.41 -6.33
N GLN A 322 -12.72 24.13 -7.44
CA GLN A 322 -13.57 24.13 -8.62
C GLN A 322 -13.72 22.74 -9.25
N ILE A 323 -12.85 21.78 -8.93
CA ILE A 323 -12.99 20.39 -9.41
C ILE A 323 -14.39 19.82 -9.12
N GLY A 324 -15.04 20.26 -8.03
CA GLY A 324 -16.41 19.89 -7.68
C GLY A 324 -17.50 20.38 -8.64
N ASN A 325 -17.17 21.25 -9.61
CA ASN A 325 -18.09 21.71 -10.66
C ASN A 325 -18.28 20.69 -11.78
N LEU A 326 -17.37 19.72 -11.92
CA LEU A 326 -17.38 18.70 -12.99
C LEU A 326 -18.42 17.61 -12.70
N SER A 327 -19.71 17.96 -12.64
CA SER A 327 -20.79 17.07 -12.20
C SER A 327 -20.96 15.78 -13.02
N ASN A 328 -20.45 15.74 -14.26
CA ASN A 328 -20.45 14.56 -15.12
C ASN A 328 -19.21 13.65 -14.94
N LEU A 329 -18.26 14.02 -14.07
CA LEU A 329 -17.00 13.30 -13.91
C LEU A 329 -17.23 11.91 -13.30
N ILE A 330 -16.75 10.89 -14.00
CA ILE A 330 -16.83 9.47 -13.66
C ILE A 330 -15.48 8.97 -13.15
N GLU A 331 -14.40 9.38 -13.79
CA GLU A 331 -13.05 8.93 -13.45
C GLU A 331 -12.07 10.11 -13.34
N PHE A 332 -11.40 10.20 -12.19
CA PHE A 332 -10.38 11.19 -11.94
C PHE A 332 -9.09 10.55 -11.42
N HIS A 333 -8.08 10.45 -12.30
CA HIS A 333 -6.79 9.85 -11.95
C HIS A 333 -5.68 10.89 -12.07
N ILE A 334 -5.06 11.21 -10.94
CA ILE A 334 -3.95 12.17 -10.86
C ILE A 334 -2.74 11.61 -10.08
N HIS A 335 -2.77 10.31 -9.76
CA HIS A 335 -1.70 9.61 -9.05
C HIS A 335 -0.34 9.69 -9.78
N GLN A 336 0.76 9.56 -9.03
CA GLN A 336 2.12 9.72 -9.57
C GLN A 336 2.36 11.08 -10.23
N ASN A 337 2.25 12.13 -9.41
CA ASN A 337 2.53 13.52 -9.73
C ASN A 337 3.18 14.21 -8.51
N PHE A 338 3.30 15.54 -8.54
CA PHE A 338 3.81 16.37 -7.44
C PHE A 338 2.71 17.26 -6.83
N ILE A 339 1.44 16.84 -6.90
CA ILE A 339 0.32 17.62 -6.36
C ILE A 339 0.46 17.76 -4.84
N SER A 340 0.34 18.99 -4.34
CA SER A 340 0.41 19.36 -2.93
C SER A 340 -0.93 19.86 -2.40
N GLY A 341 -0.93 20.37 -1.16
CA GLY A 341 -2.14 20.90 -0.52
C GLY A 341 -3.06 19.79 0.01
N SER A 342 -4.30 20.16 0.37
CA SER A 342 -5.31 19.23 0.86
C SER A 342 -6.19 18.69 -0.26
N ILE A 343 -6.86 17.56 -0.01
CA ILE A 343 -7.96 17.11 -0.87
C ILE A 343 -9.14 18.08 -0.64
N PRO A 344 -9.64 18.79 -1.67
CA PRO A 344 -10.77 19.71 -1.50
C PRO A 344 -12.05 18.94 -1.16
N SER A 345 -12.86 19.45 -0.22
CA SER A 345 -14.12 18.81 0.19
C SER A 345 -15.17 18.85 -0.92
N GLU A 346 -15.03 19.78 -1.86
CA GLU A 346 -15.87 19.92 -3.05
C GLU A 346 -15.83 18.70 -3.98
N ILE A 347 -14.83 17.82 -3.87
CA ILE A 347 -14.85 16.50 -4.57
C ILE A 347 -16.08 15.68 -4.16
N GLY A 348 -16.62 15.88 -2.95
CA GLY A 348 -17.85 15.23 -2.52
C GLY A 348 -19.12 15.64 -3.29
N ASN A 349 -19.04 16.67 -4.15
CA ASN A 349 -20.14 17.07 -5.03
C ASN A 349 -20.20 16.25 -6.34
N LEU A 350 -19.19 15.42 -6.61
CA LEU A 350 -19.07 14.65 -7.85
C LEU A 350 -19.90 13.35 -7.80
N GLU A 351 -21.22 13.47 -7.79
CA GLU A 351 -22.15 12.35 -7.55
C GLU A 351 -21.98 11.17 -8.53
N ASN A 352 -21.46 11.40 -9.75
CA ASN A 352 -21.23 10.37 -10.76
C ASN A 352 -19.85 9.69 -10.66
N LEU A 353 -18.99 10.12 -9.73
CA LEU A 353 -17.61 9.64 -9.64
C LEU A 353 -17.56 8.17 -9.21
N GLU A 354 -16.98 7.34 -10.07
CA GLU A 354 -16.76 5.90 -9.83
C GLU A 354 -15.31 5.58 -9.45
N SER A 355 -14.33 6.37 -9.91
CA SER A 355 -12.92 6.09 -9.69
C SER A 355 -12.12 7.35 -9.34
N LEU A 356 -11.44 7.32 -8.19
CA LEU A 356 -10.61 8.41 -7.69
C LEU A 356 -9.23 7.91 -7.23
N PHE A 357 -8.19 8.20 -8.01
CA PHE A 357 -6.81 7.79 -7.73
C PHE A 357 -5.89 8.98 -7.51
N LEU A 358 -5.44 9.14 -6.26
CA LEU A 358 -4.66 10.27 -5.73
C LEU A 358 -3.26 9.89 -5.22
N ALA A 359 -2.96 8.59 -5.10
CA ALA A 359 -1.70 8.08 -4.55
C ALA A 359 -0.43 8.64 -5.21
N ASP A 360 0.71 8.55 -4.52
CA ASP A 360 2.01 9.03 -5.04
C ASP A 360 1.97 10.50 -5.48
N ASN A 361 1.62 11.36 -4.53
CA ASN A 361 1.66 12.81 -4.65
C ASN A 361 2.28 13.41 -3.37
N SER A 362 2.17 14.73 -3.18
CA SER A 362 2.53 15.47 -1.96
C SER A 362 1.31 16.02 -1.21
N LEU A 363 0.14 15.38 -1.34
CA LEU A 363 -1.08 15.78 -0.65
C LEU A 363 -0.91 15.67 0.88
N SER A 364 -1.57 16.56 1.61
CA SER A 364 -1.46 16.71 3.06
C SER A 364 -2.78 17.19 3.68
N GLY A 365 -2.80 17.51 4.98
CA GLY A 365 -4.01 17.89 5.69
C GLY A 365 -4.92 16.69 5.99
N GLU A 366 -6.17 16.97 6.34
CA GLU A 366 -7.15 15.94 6.69
C GLU A 366 -7.84 15.38 5.44
N ILE A 367 -8.30 14.12 5.53
CA ILE A 367 -9.16 13.51 4.51
C ILE A 367 -10.59 14.02 4.73
N PRO A 368 -11.19 14.75 3.78
CA PRO A 368 -12.51 15.34 3.96
C PRO A 368 -13.61 14.27 4.08
N ILE A 369 -14.54 14.48 5.01
CA ILE A 369 -15.66 13.57 5.25
C ILE A 369 -16.60 13.49 4.03
N GLU A 370 -16.64 14.54 3.22
CA GLU A 370 -17.45 14.65 2.01
C GLU A 370 -17.07 13.61 0.94
N LEU A 371 -15.84 13.07 0.95
CA LEU A 371 -15.47 11.94 0.07
C LEU A 371 -16.35 10.71 0.30
N PHE A 372 -16.86 10.54 1.52
CA PHE A 372 -17.73 9.42 1.90
C PHE A 372 -19.20 9.65 1.48
N ASN A 373 -19.52 10.77 0.83
CA ASN A 373 -20.84 11.01 0.23
C ASN A 373 -20.98 10.42 -1.19
N LEU A 374 -19.88 9.98 -1.80
CA LEU A 374 -19.82 9.53 -3.18
C LEU A 374 -20.35 8.09 -3.34
N GLN A 375 -21.68 7.95 -3.40
CA GLN A 375 -22.35 6.63 -3.38
C GLN A 375 -22.02 5.74 -4.59
N ASN A 376 -21.62 6.32 -5.72
CA ASN A 376 -21.21 5.60 -6.92
C ASN A 376 -19.72 5.21 -6.94
N LEU A 377 -18.94 5.65 -5.95
CA LEU A 377 -17.50 5.42 -5.91
C LEU A 377 -17.18 3.93 -5.72
N LYS A 378 -16.50 3.35 -6.70
CA LYS A 378 -16.05 1.95 -6.73
C LYS A 378 -14.59 1.82 -6.34
N TYR A 379 -13.75 2.75 -6.77
CA TYR A 379 -12.31 2.68 -6.56
C TYR A 379 -11.78 3.95 -5.92
N LEU A 380 -11.21 3.84 -4.72
CA LEU A 380 -10.59 4.95 -4.01
C LEU A 380 -9.17 4.56 -3.58
N ASN A 381 -8.19 5.21 -4.19
CA ASN A 381 -6.77 5.02 -3.88
C ASN A 381 -6.13 6.34 -3.45
N ILE A 382 -5.93 6.50 -2.15
CA ILE A 382 -5.47 7.75 -1.54
C ILE A 382 -3.95 7.77 -1.39
N ARG A 383 -3.31 6.60 -1.18
CA ARG A 383 -1.88 6.53 -0.91
C ARG A 383 -1.28 5.22 -1.42
N ARG A 384 -0.06 5.29 -1.96
CA ARG A 384 0.63 4.10 -2.47
C ARG A 384 0.92 3.14 -1.31
N VAL A 385 0.66 1.86 -1.54
CA VAL A 385 1.08 0.77 -0.67
C VAL A 385 2.62 0.69 -0.64
N PRO A 386 3.27 0.77 0.53
CA PRO A 386 4.73 0.71 0.63
C PRO A 386 5.28 -0.58 0.00
N TYR A 387 6.17 -0.47 -1.00
CA TYR A 387 6.95 -1.58 -1.52
C TYR A 387 8.34 -1.60 -0.87
N GLY A 388 8.59 -2.54 0.05
CA GLY A 388 9.90 -2.71 0.71
C GLY A 388 10.22 -1.75 1.87
N MET A 389 11.46 -1.81 2.39
CA MET A 389 11.98 -0.94 3.47
C MET A 389 12.60 0.36 2.95
N SER A 390 12.24 0.83 1.75
CA SER A 390 12.78 2.08 1.22
C SER A 390 11.98 3.25 1.80
N PRO A 391 12.62 4.29 2.38
CA PRO A 391 11.93 5.51 2.77
C PRO A 391 11.22 6.07 1.55
N ILE A 392 9.91 6.27 1.66
CA ILE A 392 9.12 6.78 0.55
C ILE A 392 9.36 8.29 0.44
N ASP A 393 10.34 8.68 -0.37
CA ASP A 393 10.43 10.04 -0.86
C ASP A 393 9.20 10.33 -1.75
N GLY A 394 8.46 11.40 -1.45
CA GLY A 394 7.40 11.93 -2.33
C GLY A 394 6.03 11.23 -2.38
N ASN A 395 5.52 10.68 -1.27
CA ASN A 395 4.14 10.16 -1.18
C ASN A 395 3.30 10.97 -0.18
N ASN A 396 1.98 10.91 -0.32
CA ASN A 396 1.02 11.73 0.43
C ASN A 396 1.23 11.60 1.95
N ARG A 397 1.04 12.69 2.70
CA ARG A 397 1.27 12.76 4.15
C ARG A 397 0.08 13.45 4.83
N PHE A 398 -0.97 12.66 5.08
CA PHE A 398 -2.19 13.16 5.70
C PHE A 398 -2.04 13.28 7.22
N SER A 399 -2.75 14.25 7.79
CA SER A 399 -2.95 14.36 9.23
C SER A 399 -4.07 13.45 9.71
N GLN A 400 -4.19 13.33 11.03
CA GLN A 400 -5.19 12.48 11.67
C GLN A 400 -6.60 12.89 11.24
N SER A 401 -7.42 11.91 10.82
CA SER A 401 -8.77 12.15 10.27
C SER A 401 -9.77 11.16 10.84
N PHE A 402 -10.76 11.61 11.62
CA PHE A 402 -11.80 10.75 12.23
C PHE A 402 -12.96 10.49 11.24
N VAL A 403 -12.64 9.82 10.13
CA VAL A 403 -13.57 9.67 9.01
C VAL A 403 -13.85 8.23 8.59
N PHE A 404 -13.02 7.26 9.03
CA PHE A 404 -13.11 5.89 8.53
C PHE A 404 -14.47 5.23 8.81
N SER A 405 -15.11 5.54 9.94
CA SER A 405 -16.42 4.97 10.27
C SER A 405 -17.51 5.33 9.24
N ASN A 406 -17.29 6.32 8.36
CA ASN A 406 -18.20 6.66 7.26
C ASN A 406 -18.01 5.80 6.00
N ILE A 407 -17.07 4.84 5.97
CA ILE A 407 -16.86 3.93 4.83
C ILE A 407 -18.15 3.21 4.41
N VAL A 408 -19.05 2.97 5.37
CA VAL A 408 -20.35 2.31 5.16
C VAL A 408 -21.31 3.11 4.28
N ASN A 409 -21.04 4.40 4.05
CA ASN A 409 -21.82 5.24 3.14
C ASN A 409 -21.47 4.98 1.66
N LEU A 410 -20.30 4.38 1.39
CA LEU A 410 -19.82 4.09 0.04
C LEU A 410 -20.35 2.73 -0.45
N MET A 411 -21.66 2.62 -0.66
CA MET A 411 -22.31 1.32 -0.96
C MET A 411 -21.79 0.61 -2.23
N SER A 412 -21.23 1.37 -3.18
CA SER A 412 -20.66 0.82 -4.43
C SER A 412 -19.17 0.49 -4.34
N ILE A 413 -18.52 0.72 -3.19
CA ILE A 413 -17.07 0.58 -3.06
C ILE A 413 -16.62 -0.86 -3.31
N GLU A 414 -15.65 -1.01 -4.22
CA GLU A 414 -15.00 -2.27 -4.57
C GLU A 414 -13.57 -2.31 -4.04
N THR A 415 -12.86 -1.18 -4.06
CA THR A 415 -11.47 -1.07 -3.59
C THR A 415 -11.25 0.22 -2.80
N PHE A 416 -10.77 0.07 -1.56
CA PHE A 416 -10.37 1.17 -0.69
C PHE A 416 -8.91 0.97 -0.24
N ILE A 417 -8.01 1.84 -0.73
CA ILE A 417 -6.57 1.81 -0.45
C ILE A 417 -6.15 3.14 0.18
N ALA A 418 -5.87 3.13 1.48
CA ALA A 418 -5.45 4.30 2.26
C ALA A 418 -4.45 3.92 3.39
N PRO A 419 -3.29 3.32 3.06
CA PRO A 419 -2.29 2.94 4.07
C PRO A 419 -1.55 4.15 4.63
N ASP A 420 -1.39 4.21 5.96
CA ASP A 420 -0.68 5.30 6.68
C ASP A 420 -1.12 6.69 6.20
N CYS A 421 -2.44 6.90 6.33
CA CYS A 421 -3.17 8.12 6.00
C CYS A 421 -3.67 8.84 7.27
N GLY A 422 -3.26 8.42 8.46
CA GLY A 422 -3.76 8.98 9.72
C GLY A 422 -5.25 8.71 9.96
N LEU A 423 -5.84 7.69 9.35
CA LEU A 423 -7.25 7.37 9.55
C LEU A 423 -7.50 6.95 11.00
N MET A 424 -8.48 7.59 11.63
CA MET A 424 -8.96 7.31 12.98
C MET A 424 -10.43 6.88 12.95
N GLY A 425 -10.89 6.34 14.07
CA GLY A 425 -12.26 5.84 14.25
C GLY A 425 -12.27 4.35 14.57
N THR A 426 -13.46 3.79 14.61
CA THR A 426 -13.68 2.34 14.78
C THR A 426 -14.13 1.73 13.47
N ILE A 427 -13.97 0.41 13.34
CA ILE A 427 -14.57 -0.37 12.25
C ILE A 427 -16.04 -0.60 12.60
N PRO A 428 -17.01 -0.02 11.86
CA PRO A 428 -18.43 -0.15 12.17
C PRO A 428 -18.95 -1.55 11.84
N SER A 429 -19.94 -2.05 12.59
CA SER A 429 -20.58 -3.35 12.31
C SER A 429 -21.24 -3.42 10.94
N GLU A 430 -21.68 -2.29 10.41
CA GLU A 430 -22.33 -2.13 9.12
C GLU A 430 -21.37 -2.32 7.95
N ILE A 431 -20.06 -2.46 8.20
CA ILE A 431 -19.07 -2.76 7.16
C ILE A 431 -19.42 -4.02 6.37
N GLY A 432 -20.02 -5.02 7.02
CA GLY A 432 -20.49 -6.25 6.35
C GLY A 432 -21.54 -6.01 5.27
N ASN A 433 -22.19 -4.83 5.23
CA ASN A 433 -23.14 -4.49 4.17
C ASN A 433 -22.46 -4.11 2.83
N LEU A 434 -21.14 -3.86 2.84
CA LEU A 434 -20.37 -3.47 1.65
C LEU A 434 -20.03 -4.69 0.78
N GLN A 435 -21.05 -5.34 0.22
CA GLN A 435 -20.93 -6.61 -0.50
C GLN A 435 -20.09 -6.53 -1.79
N ASN A 436 -19.90 -5.33 -2.33
CA ASN A 436 -19.03 -5.11 -3.50
C ASN A 436 -17.56 -4.99 -3.14
N LEU A 437 -17.22 -4.77 -1.87
CA LEU A 437 -15.86 -4.51 -1.42
C LEU A 437 -15.03 -5.79 -1.56
N GLN A 438 -14.07 -5.75 -2.48
CA GLN A 438 -13.15 -6.83 -2.80
C GLN A 438 -11.75 -6.56 -2.25
N LYS A 439 -11.40 -5.28 -2.04
CA LYS A 439 -10.09 -4.89 -1.57
C LYS A 439 -10.14 -3.78 -0.53
N LEU A 440 -9.62 -4.06 0.66
CA LEU A 440 -9.51 -3.14 1.79
C LEU A 440 -8.07 -3.14 2.33
N ASN A 441 -7.33 -2.07 2.04
CA ASN A 441 -5.98 -1.87 2.56
C ASN A 441 -5.87 -0.53 3.29
N ILE A 442 -5.87 -0.61 4.61
CA ILE A 442 -5.80 0.54 5.53
C ILE A 442 -4.76 0.28 6.62
N GLN A 443 -3.66 -0.38 6.25
CA GLN A 443 -2.55 -0.63 7.18
C GLN A 443 -1.93 0.66 7.71
N ASP A 444 -1.25 0.55 8.85
CA ASP A 444 -0.43 1.58 9.48
C ASP A 444 -1.23 2.89 9.77
N ASN A 445 -2.52 2.74 10.10
CA ASN A 445 -3.41 3.83 10.52
C ASN A 445 -3.60 3.82 12.05
N GLN A 446 -4.59 4.56 12.55
CA GLN A 446 -4.82 4.77 13.99
C GLN A 446 -6.21 4.32 14.41
N LEU A 447 -6.77 3.33 13.71
CA LEU A 447 -8.08 2.76 14.05
C LEU A 447 -8.04 2.09 15.42
N THR A 448 -9.13 2.22 16.18
CA THR A 448 -9.26 1.70 17.54
C THR A 448 -10.50 0.82 17.68
N GLY A 449 -10.64 0.16 18.83
CA GLY A 449 -11.80 -0.69 19.14
C GLY A 449 -11.65 -2.12 18.61
N ILE A 450 -12.75 -2.86 18.62
CA ILE A 450 -12.78 -4.28 18.23
C ILE A 450 -13.14 -4.37 16.75
N VAL A 451 -12.61 -5.37 16.04
CA VAL A 451 -13.04 -5.71 14.68
C VAL A 451 -14.35 -6.51 14.75
N PRO A 452 -15.47 -6.03 14.17
CA PRO A 452 -16.74 -6.74 14.24
C PRO A 452 -16.73 -8.03 13.39
N GLU A 453 -17.45 -9.07 13.83
CA GLU A 453 -17.60 -10.35 13.09
C GLU A 453 -18.17 -10.17 11.69
N SER A 454 -19.00 -9.14 11.47
CA SER A 454 -19.55 -8.80 10.16
C SER A 454 -18.50 -8.44 9.10
N ILE A 455 -17.24 -8.22 9.49
CA ILE A 455 -16.15 -8.11 8.52
C ILE A 455 -16.00 -9.38 7.69
N CYS A 456 -16.35 -10.54 8.24
CA CYS A 456 -16.33 -11.83 7.56
C CYS A 456 -17.45 -12.01 6.53
N ASP A 457 -18.45 -11.11 6.52
CA ASP A 457 -19.53 -11.10 5.52
C ASP A 457 -19.09 -10.43 4.21
N LEU A 458 -17.91 -9.80 4.18
CA LEU A 458 -17.34 -9.16 3.00
C LEU A 458 -16.85 -10.20 1.98
N ASN A 459 -17.02 -9.90 0.70
CA ASN A 459 -16.54 -10.73 -0.40
C ASN A 459 -15.05 -10.45 -0.74
N ILE A 460 -14.17 -10.60 0.26
CA ILE A 460 -12.73 -10.35 0.15
C ILE A 460 -11.97 -11.68 0.30
N ASP A 461 -10.89 -11.87 -0.47
CA ASP A 461 -9.96 -12.97 -0.21
C ASP A 461 -9.07 -12.66 1.00
N PHE A 462 -9.52 -13.13 2.17
CA PHE A 462 -8.75 -13.06 3.41
C PHE A 462 -7.53 -13.98 3.45
N ASN A 463 -7.28 -14.80 2.43
CA ASN A 463 -6.14 -15.72 2.39
C ASN A 463 -5.05 -15.29 1.39
N ALA A 464 -5.19 -14.15 0.74
CA ALA A 464 -4.19 -13.63 -0.19
C ALA A 464 -2.80 -13.51 0.49
N THR A 465 -1.84 -14.32 0.05
CA THR A 465 -0.52 -14.47 0.70
C THR A 465 0.57 -13.52 0.17
N GLY A 466 0.28 -12.75 -0.88
CA GLY A 466 1.21 -11.75 -1.41
C GLY A 466 1.44 -10.63 -0.41
N PHE A 467 2.66 -10.49 0.13
CA PHE A 467 2.99 -9.47 1.15
C PHE A 467 2.65 -8.02 0.74
N TRP A 468 2.65 -7.73 -0.56
CA TRP A 468 2.54 -6.37 -1.12
C TRP A 468 1.20 -6.08 -1.79
N ASP A 469 0.41 -7.10 -2.06
CA ASP A 469 -0.84 -7.01 -2.80
C ASP A 469 -1.90 -7.90 -2.14
N ARG A 470 -2.08 -7.70 -0.83
CA ARG A 470 -3.19 -8.33 -0.12
C ARG A 470 -4.46 -7.56 -0.42
N ASP A 471 -5.51 -8.32 -0.72
CA ASP A 471 -6.85 -7.78 -0.83
C ASP A 471 -7.37 -7.29 0.54
N PHE A 472 -6.87 -7.87 1.64
CA PHE A 472 -7.19 -7.42 3.00
C PHE A 472 -5.95 -7.09 3.82
N ASN A 473 -5.89 -5.88 4.39
CA ASN A 473 -4.80 -5.48 5.27
C ASN A 473 -5.18 -4.38 6.28
N LEU A 474 -5.18 -4.73 7.57
CA LEU A 474 -5.41 -3.85 8.71
C LEU A 474 -4.19 -3.72 9.62
N ARG A 475 -3.02 -4.20 9.20
CA ARG A 475 -1.76 -4.22 9.98
C ARG A 475 -1.46 -2.85 10.58
N GLY A 476 -0.81 -2.80 11.74
CA GLY A 476 -0.25 -1.53 12.24
C GLY A 476 -1.28 -0.51 12.74
N ASN A 477 -2.49 -0.96 13.12
CA ASN A 477 -3.51 -0.13 13.77
C ASN A 477 -3.52 -0.34 15.30
N ASN A 478 -4.49 0.23 16.00
CA ASN A 478 -4.69 0.07 17.45
C ASN A 478 -5.93 -0.80 17.76
N LEU A 479 -6.13 -1.87 16.98
CA LEU A 479 -7.31 -2.72 17.09
C LEU A 479 -7.16 -3.74 18.22
N CYS A 480 -8.26 -3.99 18.92
CA CYS A 480 -8.32 -4.86 20.08
C CYS A 480 -8.85 -6.25 19.72
N MET A 481 -8.27 -7.26 20.37
CA MET A 481 -8.72 -8.66 20.33
C MET A 481 -10.04 -8.86 21.11
N PRO A 482 -10.82 -9.94 20.87
CA PRO A 482 -10.61 -10.99 19.87
C PRO A 482 -10.84 -10.48 18.45
N TYR A 483 -10.12 -11.08 17.48
CA TYR A 483 -10.34 -10.82 16.06
C TYR A 483 -11.24 -11.91 15.46
N PRO A 484 -12.12 -11.57 14.49
CA PRO A 484 -12.95 -12.53 13.79
C PRO A 484 -12.16 -13.67 13.14
N SER A 485 -12.71 -14.89 13.18
CA SER A 485 -12.01 -16.11 12.73
C SER A 485 -11.50 -16.04 11.29
N CYS A 486 -12.20 -15.32 10.39
CA CYS A 486 -11.80 -15.18 8.99
C CYS A 486 -10.51 -14.37 8.78
N ILE A 487 -10.10 -13.54 9.74
CA ILE A 487 -8.89 -12.70 9.64
C ILE A 487 -7.77 -13.15 10.60
N VAL A 488 -8.05 -14.12 11.48
CA VAL A 488 -7.08 -14.70 12.39
C VAL A 488 -6.05 -15.53 11.61
N GLY A 489 -4.77 -15.31 11.88
CA GLY A 489 -3.67 -16.02 11.20
C GLY A 489 -3.27 -15.45 9.82
N ASN A 490 -4.05 -14.51 9.27
CA ASN A 490 -3.63 -13.73 8.11
C ASN A 490 -2.58 -12.67 8.54
N GLY A 491 -1.50 -12.54 7.78
CA GLY A 491 -0.48 -11.50 7.98
C GLY A 491 -1.04 -10.06 7.95
N GLY A 492 -2.24 -9.87 7.43
CA GLY A 492 -2.99 -8.60 7.42
C GLY A 492 -3.43 -8.07 8.79
N MET A 493 -3.33 -8.83 9.88
CA MET A 493 -3.62 -8.38 11.26
C MET A 493 -2.39 -8.17 12.13
N SER A 494 -1.18 -8.26 11.56
CA SER A 494 0.07 -8.15 12.32
C SER A 494 0.31 -6.74 12.92
N TYR A 495 1.14 -6.66 13.95
CA TYR A 495 1.63 -5.40 14.55
C TYR A 495 0.56 -4.42 15.07
N GLN A 496 -0.52 -4.91 15.68
CA GLN A 496 -1.50 -4.05 16.37
C GLN A 496 -0.91 -3.51 17.68
N ASP A 497 -1.16 -2.23 17.98
CA ASP A 497 -0.90 -1.66 19.31
C ASP A 497 -2.11 -1.89 20.23
N THR A 498 -1.99 -2.89 21.11
CA THR A 498 -3.04 -3.26 22.06
C THR A 498 -2.87 -2.62 23.44
N SER A 499 -1.98 -1.63 23.59
CA SER A 499 -1.68 -0.99 24.88
C SER A 499 -2.88 -0.32 25.54
N ASN A 500 -3.87 0.12 24.74
CA ASN A 500 -5.08 0.80 25.20
C ASN A 500 -6.33 -0.10 25.19
N CYS A 501 -6.15 -1.41 25.02
CA CYS A 501 -7.26 -2.35 25.05
C CYS A 501 -7.70 -2.62 26.50
N ASN A 502 -8.72 -1.88 26.96
CA ASN A 502 -9.32 -2.09 28.27
C ASN A 502 -10.49 -3.06 28.13
N ILE A 503 -10.19 -4.34 27.92
CA ILE A 503 -11.21 -5.35 27.63
C ILE A 503 -11.45 -6.17 28.89
N ASP A 504 -12.49 -5.79 29.64
CA ASP A 504 -13.14 -6.65 30.64
C ASP A 504 -13.89 -7.76 29.87
N LEU A 505 -13.16 -8.71 29.30
CA LEU A 505 -13.75 -9.84 28.58
C LEU A 505 -14.28 -10.81 29.62
N ASN A 506 -15.61 -10.85 29.75
CA ASN A 506 -16.31 -11.81 30.61
C ASN A 506 -16.32 -13.19 29.93
N TRP A 507 -15.16 -13.87 29.95
CA TRP A 507 -15.01 -15.23 29.47
C TRP A 507 -15.69 -16.20 30.44
N ASN A 508 -16.61 -17.02 29.93
CA ASN A 508 -17.35 -17.98 30.74
C ASN A 508 -17.12 -19.39 30.18
N PHE A 509 -16.36 -20.19 30.91
CA PHE A 509 -16.10 -21.58 30.56
C PHE A 509 -16.83 -22.52 31.52
N SER A 510 -17.29 -23.66 31.03
CA SER A 510 -17.79 -24.74 31.91
C SER A 510 -17.12 -26.05 31.57
N LEU A 511 -17.08 -26.93 32.57
CA LEU A 511 -16.69 -28.32 32.38
C LEU A 511 -17.94 -29.21 32.37
N SER A 512 -17.97 -30.23 31.51
CA SER A 512 -19.04 -31.24 31.52
C SER A 512 -18.94 -32.17 32.73
N GLU A 513 -19.98 -32.97 32.94
CA GLU A 513 -19.86 -34.16 33.80
C GLU A 513 -18.83 -35.14 33.21
N GLN A 514 -18.11 -35.82 34.10
CA GLN A 514 -17.10 -36.80 33.73
C GLN A 514 -17.72 -38.13 33.27
N ILE A 515 -17.16 -38.72 32.22
CA ILE A 515 -17.40 -40.11 31.87
C ILE A 515 -16.17 -40.91 32.29
N VAL A 516 -16.37 -41.87 33.20
CA VAL A 516 -15.29 -42.68 33.78
C VAL A 516 -15.41 -44.11 33.28
N THR A 517 -14.34 -44.62 32.70
CA THR A 517 -14.23 -46.01 32.27
C THR A 517 -13.02 -46.66 32.92
N ILE A 518 -13.27 -47.74 33.69
CA ILE A 518 -12.21 -48.54 34.30
C ILE A 518 -11.94 -49.72 33.37
N ASN A 519 -10.74 -49.73 32.77
CA ASN A 519 -10.31 -50.76 31.83
C ASN A 519 -9.36 -51.73 32.53
N GLY A 520 -9.81 -52.97 32.70
CA GLY A 520 -9.03 -54.07 33.27
C GLY A 520 -9.01 -55.30 32.36
N ASP A 521 -8.06 -56.19 32.60
CA ASP A 521 -7.90 -57.43 31.84
C ASP A 521 -9.01 -58.45 32.17
N ASP A 522 -9.59 -58.34 33.37
CA ASP A 522 -10.76 -59.09 33.82
C ASP A 522 -11.72 -58.19 34.62
N GLN A 523 -12.75 -58.76 35.24
CA GLN A 523 -13.70 -58.00 36.07
C GLN A 523 -13.16 -57.74 37.49
N ILE A 524 -11.85 -57.88 37.72
CA ILE A 524 -11.20 -57.69 39.01
C ILE A 524 -10.15 -56.61 38.85
N TRP A 525 -10.26 -55.54 39.63
CA TRP A 525 -9.25 -54.48 39.61
C TRP A 525 -7.88 -55.04 40.02
N ASN A 526 -6.90 -54.92 39.13
CA ASN A 526 -5.50 -55.24 39.39
C ASN A 526 -4.65 -53.96 39.47
N PRO A 527 -3.74 -53.84 40.45
CA PRO A 527 -2.79 -52.73 40.50
C PRO A 527 -2.04 -52.53 39.18
N GLY A 528 -2.07 -51.31 38.63
CA GLY A 528 -1.48 -50.99 37.33
C GLY A 528 -2.45 -51.01 36.14
N GLU A 529 -3.73 -51.32 36.35
CA GLU A 529 -4.78 -51.13 35.34
C GLU A 529 -5.12 -49.64 35.14
N ASN A 530 -5.74 -49.29 34.01
CA ASN A 530 -5.92 -47.90 33.57
C ASN A 530 -7.35 -47.40 33.79
N ILE A 531 -7.47 -46.21 34.36
CA ILE A 531 -8.73 -45.48 34.49
C ILE A 531 -8.74 -44.38 33.44
N SER A 532 -9.69 -44.45 32.49
CA SER A 532 -9.88 -43.42 31.48
C SER A 532 -10.99 -42.46 31.92
N ILE A 533 -10.70 -41.16 31.88
CA ILE A 533 -11.61 -40.08 32.30
C ILE A 533 -11.78 -39.13 31.12
N GLU A 534 -13.01 -38.97 30.65
CA GLU A 534 -13.39 -38.06 29.58
C GLU A 534 -14.18 -36.87 30.13
N LEU A 535 -13.82 -35.66 29.70
CA LEU A 535 -14.37 -34.37 30.13
C LEU A 535 -14.39 -33.39 28.96
N ASP A 536 -15.46 -32.61 28.81
CA ASP A 536 -15.51 -31.51 27.85
C ASP A 536 -15.19 -30.18 28.52
N LEU A 537 -14.36 -29.36 27.87
CA LEU A 537 -14.23 -27.93 28.16
C LEU A 537 -15.08 -27.15 27.15
N CYS A 538 -16.12 -26.50 27.65
CA CYS A 538 -17.03 -25.68 26.86
C CYS A 538 -16.75 -24.19 27.08
N ASN A 539 -16.68 -23.44 25.99
CA ASN A 539 -16.73 -21.99 26.01
C ASN A 539 -18.17 -21.54 25.81
N ASN A 540 -18.77 -21.02 26.87
CA ASN A 540 -20.14 -20.53 26.89
C ASN A 540 -20.22 -19.02 26.62
N SER A 541 -19.12 -18.42 26.15
CA SER A 541 -19.11 -17.03 25.69
C SER A 541 -19.46 -16.98 24.20
N ASP A 542 -20.05 -15.86 23.81
CA ASP A 542 -20.31 -15.51 22.40
C ASP A 542 -19.03 -15.14 21.63
N MET A 543 -17.85 -15.32 22.23
CA MET A 543 -16.54 -15.00 21.67
C MET A 543 -15.64 -16.25 21.70
N ALA A 544 -14.77 -16.43 20.70
CA ALA A 544 -13.83 -17.56 20.62
C ALA A 544 -12.50 -17.27 21.37
N HIS A 545 -11.97 -18.24 22.10
CA HIS A 545 -10.73 -18.11 22.87
C HIS A 545 -9.53 -18.68 22.09
N MET A 546 -8.52 -17.86 21.79
CA MET A 546 -7.39 -18.30 20.95
C MET A 546 -6.18 -18.85 21.71
N TYR A 547 -6.02 -18.54 23.00
CA TYR A 547 -4.83 -18.97 23.77
C TYR A 547 -5.09 -20.26 24.50
N TYR A 548 -4.24 -21.27 24.27
CA TYR A 548 -4.27 -22.63 24.83
C TYR A 548 -5.10 -22.78 26.13
N PRO A 549 -6.43 -22.83 26.03
CA PRO A 549 -7.24 -23.14 27.18
C PRO A 549 -7.10 -24.64 27.40
N GLY A 550 -7.23 -25.08 28.63
CA GLY A 550 -7.02 -26.48 28.94
C GLY A 550 -7.71 -26.91 30.20
N ILE A 551 -7.64 -28.21 30.43
CA ILE A 551 -8.14 -28.86 31.62
C ILE A 551 -6.93 -29.39 32.38
N VAL A 552 -6.87 -29.06 33.66
CA VAL A 552 -5.89 -29.67 34.58
C VAL A 552 -6.62 -30.69 35.44
N LEU A 553 -6.14 -31.93 35.39
CA LEU A 553 -6.65 -33.00 36.24
C LEU A 553 -5.73 -33.22 37.43
N LYS A 554 -6.27 -33.12 38.65
CA LYS A 554 -5.56 -33.43 39.89
C LYS A 554 -6.23 -34.60 40.61
N ALA A 555 -5.41 -35.52 41.12
CA ALA A 555 -5.86 -36.65 41.92
C ALA A 555 -5.35 -36.54 43.38
N ASP A 556 -5.95 -37.31 44.29
CA ASP A 556 -5.42 -37.50 45.63
C ASP A 556 -4.15 -38.38 45.65
N SER A 557 -3.57 -38.58 46.83
CA SER A 557 -2.26 -39.24 46.99
C SER A 557 -2.26 -40.75 46.72
N GLN A 558 -3.33 -41.32 46.15
CA GLN A 558 -3.49 -42.77 45.93
C GLN A 558 -3.23 -43.20 44.48
N ILE A 559 -2.76 -42.28 43.62
CA ILE A 559 -2.46 -42.50 42.19
C ILE A 559 -0.94 -42.63 41.95
N VAL A 560 -0.53 -43.53 41.05
CA VAL A 560 0.88 -43.71 40.63
C VAL A 560 1.31 -42.61 39.67
N SER A 561 0.52 -42.40 38.62
CA SER A 561 0.75 -41.37 37.61
C SER A 561 -0.54 -41.01 36.87
N ILE A 562 -0.60 -39.76 36.40
CA ILE A 562 -1.57 -39.29 35.43
C ILE A 562 -0.78 -39.06 34.14
N ASP A 563 -1.12 -39.78 33.07
CA ASP A 563 -0.51 -39.55 31.77
C ASP A 563 -1.06 -38.24 31.21
N ASN A 564 -0.19 -37.23 31.07
CA ASN A 564 -0.53 -35.86 30.68
C ASN A 564 -1.61 -35.21 31.57
N GLU A 565 -1.25 -34.83 32.80
CA GLU A 565 -2.14 -34.12 33.74
C GLU A 565 -2.68 -32.76 33.24
N TYR A 566 -2.14 -32.27 32.12
CA TYR A 566 -2.64 -31.11 31.38
C TYR A 566 -3.10 -31.53 29.99
N PHE A 567 -4.31 -31.09 29.61
CA PHE A 567 -4.80 -31.20 28.25
C PHE A 567 -5.09 -29.80 27.70
N TRP A 568 -4.48 -29.45 26.57
CA TRP A 568 -4.56 -28.11 25.98
C TRP A 568 -5.22 -28.16 24.61
N PHE A 569 -6.08 -27.19 24.34
CA PHE A 569 -6.71 -27.01 23.03
C PHE A 569 -5.99 -25.92 22.24
N TYR A 570 -5.93 -26.04 20.92
CA TYR A 570 -5.48 -24.94 20.07
C TYR A 570 -6.67 -24.01 19.81
N GLY A 571 -6.97 -23.20 20.82
CA GLY A 571 -8.17 -22.37 20.86
C GLY A 571 -9.48 -23.16 21.02
N ILE A 572 -10.56 -22.44 21.31
CA ILE A 572 -11.93 -22.93 21.43
C ILE A 572 -12.87 -21.88 20.82
N ASP A 573 -13.74 -22.29 19.89
CA ASP A 573 -14.72 -21.40 19.25
C ASP A 573 -15.80 -20.94 20.23
N SER A 574 -16.52 -19.85 19.91
CA SER A 574 -17.67 -19.39 20.69
C SER A 574 -18.75 -20.45 20.78
N ASN A 575 -19.38 -20.63 21.95
CA ASN A 575 -20.47 -21.59 22.16
C ASN A 575 -20.14 -23.01 21.67
N SER A 576 -18.90 -23.47 21.87
CA SER A 576 -18.41 -24.78 21.46
C SER A 576 -17.73 -25.53 22.61
N CYS A 577 -17.56 -26.85 22.46
CA CYS A 577 -16.93 -27.72 23.45
C CYS A 577 -15.86 -28.59 22.79
N ASN A 578 -14.77 -28.82 23.51
CA ASN A 578 -13.74 -29.77 23.11
C ASN A 578 -13.52 -30.83 24.19
N THR A 579 -13.39 -32.08 23.77
CA THR A 579 -13.22 -33.24 24.65
C THR A 579 -11.75 -33.47 25.01
N ALA A 580 -11.47 -33.67 26.28
CA ALA A 580 -10.20 -34.12 26.82
C ALA A 580 -10.35 -35.50 27.45
N THR A 581 -9.38 -36.37 27.18
CA THR A 581 -9.31 -37.71 27.77
C THR A 581 -8.01 -37.86 28.56
N PHE A 582 -8.13 -38.27 29.82
CA PHE A 582 -7.01 -38.53 30.72
C PHE A 582 -6.93 -40.01 31.06
N ASN A 583 -5.72 -40.56 31.10
CA ASN A 583 -5.45 -41.92 31.52
C ASN A 583 -4.70 -41.89 32.86
N VAL A 584 -5.20 -42.63 33.83
CA VAL A 584 -4.69 -42.62 35.21
C VAL A 584 -4.33 -44.03 35.63
N LEU A 585 -3.10 -44.18 36.13
CA LEU A 585 -2.58 -45.44 36.67
C LEU A 585 -2.62 -45.38 38.18
N ALA A 586 -3.35 -46.33 38.77
CA ALA A 586 -3.59 -46.37 40.21
C ALA A 586 -2.71 -47.45 40.89
N ASP A 587 -2.28 -47.21 42.14
CA ASP A 587 -1.23 -48.00 42.79
C ASP A 587 -1.77 -49.28 43.47
N SER A 588 -0.86 -50.13 43.94
CA SER A 588 -1.23 -51.38 44.62
C SER A 588 -1.81 -51.23 46.02
N SER A 589 -1.94 -50.00 46.53
CA SER A 589 -2.58 -49.73 47.83
C SER A 589 -4.10 -49.63 47.73
N ILE A 590 -4.63 -49.58 46.49
CA ILE A 590 -6.06 -49.53 46.21
C ILE A 590 -6.67 -50.92 46.43
N SER A 591 -7.60 -50.99 47.38
CA SER A 591 -8.34 -52.20 47.74
C SER A 591 -9.82 -52.07 47.39
N PHE A 592 -10.57 -53.15 47.49
CA PHE A 592 -12.02 -53.16 47.26
C PHE A 592 -12.74 -52.06 48.07
N ASN A 593 -13.63 -51.29 47.43
CA ASN A 593 -14.32 -50.11 47.98
C ASN A 593 -13.43 -48.88 48.26
N THR A 594 -12.24 -48.78 47.65
CA THR A 594 -11.48 -47.53 47.67
C THR A 594 -12.14 -46.50 46.77
N PHE A 595 -12.22 -45.26 47.24
CA PHE A 595 -12.69 -44.10 46.48
C PHE A 595 -11.49 -43.23 46.11
N ILE A 596 -11.27 -43.02 44.82
CA ILE A 596 -10.23 -42.12 44.34
C ILE A 596 -10.87 -40.77 44.01
N ASN A 597 -10.36 -39.69 44.58
CA ASN A 597 -10.90 -38.36 44.39
C ASN A 597 -10.12 -37.59 43.33
N PHE A 598 -10.85 -37.02 42.38
CA PHE A 598 -10.31 -36.18 41.32
C PHE A 598 -10.92 -34.78 41.37
N LYS A 599 -10.13 -33.80 40.93
CA LYS A 599 -10.56 -32.43 40.69
C LYS A 599 -10.07 -31.99 39.33
N ALA A 600 -11.00 -31.56 38.48
CA ALA A 600 -10.72 -30.92 37.21
C ALA A 600 -11.12 -29.45 37.28
N TYR A 601 -10.30 -28.58 36.70
CA TYR A 601 -10.61 -27.16 36.55
C TYR A 601 -10.02 -26.65 35.24
N ALA A 602 -10.70 -25.67 34.64
CA ALA A 602 -10.20 -24.96 33.46
C ALA A 602 -8.94 -24.17 33.83
N ASN A 603 -7.98 -24.08 32.91
CA ASN A 603 -6.75 -23.31 33.11
C ASN A 603 -6.18 -22.83 31.77
N ALA A 604 -5.29 -21.83 31.78
CA ALA A 604 -4.61 -21.30 30.60
C ALA A 604 -3.08 -21.35 30.74
N LEU A 605 -2.37 -21.62 29.64
CA LEU A 605 -0.91 -21.85 29.63
C LEU A 605 -0.06 -20.62 29.97
N ASN A 606 -0.64 -19.41 30.04
CA ASN A 606 0.10 -18.13 30.20
C ASN A 606 -0.16 -17.40 31.53
N CYS A 607 -0.73 -18.09 32.52
CA CYS A 607 -1.10 -17.54 33.82
C CYS A 607 0.06 -16.97 34.64
N GLU A 608 1.30 -17.43 34.43
CA GLU A 608 2.45 -16.97 35.22
C GLU A 608 2.86 -15.52 34.91
N ASN A 609 2.60 -15.01 33.70
CA ASN A 609 3.02 -13.67 33.26
C ASN A 609 1.86 -12.68 33.07
N GLN A 610 0.62 -13.17 32.94
CA GLN A 610 -0.55 -12.31 32.75
C GLN A 610 -1.77 -12.87 33.49
N SER A 611 -1.90 -12.51 34.78
CA SER A 611 -2.95 -13.03 35.67
C SER A 611 -4.38 -12.69 35.24
N GLU A 612 -4.56 -11.64 34.43
CA GLU A 612 -5.86 -11.22 33.89
C GLU A 612 -6.42 -12.18 32.81
N TYR A 613 -5.59 -13.06 32.24
CA TYR A 613 -6.03 -14.11 31.30
C TYR A 613 -6.16 -15.48 31.97
N CYS A 614 -6.10 -15.53 33.30
CA CYS A 614 -6.34 -16.78 34.02
C CYS A 614 -7.82 -17.11 33.96
N ILE A 615 -8.10 -18.27 33.37
CA ILE A 615 -9.42 -18.85 33.36
C ILE A 615 -9.57 -19.62 34.67
N ASP A 616 -10.07 -18.96 35.70
CA ASP A 616 -10.58 -19.64 36.88
C ASP A 616 -12.08 -19.85 36.69
N SER A 617 -12.50 -21.08 36.46
CA SER A 617 -13.93 -21.43 36.32
C SER A 617 -14.30 -22.66 37.15
N ASP A 618 -15.49 -23.21 36.90
CA ASP A 618 -16.08 -24.34 37.59
C ASP A 618 -15.07 -25.46 37.82
N THR A 619 -14.95 -25.87 39.08
CA THR A 619 -14.16 -27.05 39.48
C THR A 619 -15.09 -28.24 39.58
N VAL A 620 -14.88 -29.25 38.75
CA VAL A 620 -15.61 -30.52 38.83
C VAL A 620 -14.83 -31.46 39.73
N ALA A 621 -15.43 -31.80 40.88
CA ALA A 621 -14.87 -32.75 41.82
C ALA A 621 -15.69 -34.04 41.80
N PHE A 622 -15.03 -35.18 41.68
CA PHE A 622 -15.70 -36.48 41.61
C PHE A 622 -14.87 -37.58 42.26
N SER A 623 -15.56 -38.63 42.69
CA SER A 623 -14.95 -39.79 43.35
C SER A 623 -15.31 -41.06 42.59
N ILE A 624 -14.31 -41.87 42.25
CA ILE A 624 -14.50 -43.13 41.54
C ILE A 624 -14.43 -44.27 42.55
N PRO A 625 -15.53 -45.02 42.77
CA PRO A 625 -15.50 -46.25 43.55
C PRO A 625 -14.93 -47.39 42.71
N ILE A 626 -13.91 -48.08 43.23
CA ILE A 626 -13.39 -49.30 42.61
C ILE A 626 -14.19 -50.51 43.11
N MET A 627 -15.10 -51.03 42.28
CA MET A 627 -15.93 -52.22 42.56
C MET A 627 -15.75 -53.32 41.50
N PHE A 628 -16.07 -54.57 41.84
CA PHE A 628 -15.96 -55.72 40.91
C PHE A 628 -16.87 -55.59 39.67
N GLU A 629 -17.99 -54.88 39.78
CA GLU A 629 -18.95 -54.73 38.68
C GLU A 629 -18.61 -53.55 37.74
N THR A 630 -17.68 -52.67 38.13
CA THR A 630 -17.35 -51.44 37.38
C THR A 630 -16.15 -51.58 36.46
N VAL A 631 -15.43 -52.72 36.51
CA VAL A 631 -14.33 -53.01 35.61
C VAL A 631 -14.90 -53.62 34.34
N TYR A 632 -14.82 -52.88 33.23
CA TYR A 632 -15.29 -53.37 31.95
C TYR A 632 -14.25 -54.34 31.38
N ALA A 633 -14.50 -55.63 31.61
CA ALA A 633 -13.77 -56.68 30.92
C ALA A 633 -13.97 -56.52 29.42
N HIS A 634 -12.88 -56.33 28.68
CA HIS A 634 -12.91 -56.49 27.24
C HIS A 634 -13.28 -57.95 26.96
N GLU A 635 -14.47 -58.19 26.37
CA GLU A 635 -14.74 -59.50 25.79
C GLU A 635 -13.56 -59.86 24.88
N PRO A 636 -13.04 -61.10 24.93
CA PRO A 636 -11.82 -61.47 24.25
C PRO A 636 -12.12 -61.56 22.75
N ILE A 637 -12.13 -60.41 22.08
CA ILE A 637 -11.72 -60.34 20.70
C ILE A 637 -10.29 -60.83 20.73
N GLN A 638 -10.05 -61.97 20.09
CA GLN A 638 -8.71 -62.51 19.83
C GLN A 638 -7.93 -61.49 19.00
N ILE A 639 -7.39 -60.48 19.66
CA ILE A 639 -6.44 -59.51 19.13
C ILE A 639 -5.19 -59.68 20.01
N PRO A 640 -4.02 -59.97 19.42
CA PRO A 640 -2.76 -59.85 20.15
C PRO A 640 -2.59 -58.42 20.67
N ASN A 641 -2.31 -58.28 21.97
CA ASN A 641 -1.94 -57.00 22.58
C ASN A 641 -0.83 -56.32 21.78
N GLU A 642 -0.97 -55.00 21.61
CA GLU A 642 -0.03 -54.02 21.05
C GLU A 642 1.28 -54.53 20.42
N PHE A 643 1.44 -54.27 19.13
CA PHE A 643 2.71 -54.48 18.43
C PHE A 643 3.64 -53.28 18.62
N ALA A 644 4.53 -53.35 19.61
CA ALA A 644 5.61 -52.39 19.77
C ALA A 644 6.77 -52.68 18.82
N LEU A 645 7.00 -51.78 17.86
CA LEU A 645 8.29 -51.67 17.16
C LEU A 645 9.25 -50.95 18.13
N TYR A 646 10.05 -51.71 18.88
CA TYR A 646 11.17 -51.12 19.58
C TYR A 646 12.26 -50.76 18.58
N GLN A 647 12.17 -49.55 18.02
CA GLN A 647 13.32 -48.69 17.77
C GLN A 647 12.86 -47.26 17.50
N ASN A 648 13.04 -46.43 18.52
CA ASN A 648 13.22 -45.01 18.33
C ASN A 648 14.63 -44.84 17.74
N TYR A 649 14.69 -44.53 16.45
CA TYR A 649 15.88 -44.26 15.61
C TYR A 649 16.83 -45.44 15.31
N PRO A 650 17.05 -45.80 14.03
CA PRO A 650 18.15 -46.68 13.64
C PRO A 650 19.43 -45.87 13.38
N ASN A 651 20.48 -46.30 14.06
CA ASN A 651 21.86 -46.21 13.61
C ASN A 651 21.97 -46.75 12.15
N PRO A 652 22.59 -46.02 11.20
CA PRO A 652 22.74 -46.41 9.79
C PRO A 652 23.63 -47.65 9.53
N PHE A 653 24.11 -48.33 10.58
CA PHE A 653 24.98 -49.51 10.46
C PHE A 653 24.31 -50.85 10.83
N ASN A 654 23.00 -50.89 11.11
CA ASN A 654 22.33 -52.14 11.50
C ASN A 654 20.95 -52.35 10.83
N PRO A 655 20.87 -53.15 9.73
CA PRO A 655 19.64 -53.35 8.96
C PRO A 655 18.73 -54.45 9.54
N ILE A 656 18.71 -54.61 10.87
CA ILE A 656 17.93 -55.66 11.54
C ILE A 656 16.70 -55.05 12.22
N THR A 657 15.52 -55.41 11.74
CA THR A 657 14.23 -55.08 12.36
C THR A 657 13.73 -56.29 13.14
N SER A 658 13.48 -56.12 14.45
CA SER A 658 12.89 -57.17 15.29
C SER A 658 11.37 -57.00 15.36
N LEU A 659 10.64 -58.02 14.92
CA LEU A 659 9.18 -58.12 15.03
C LEU A 659 8.85 -59.00 16.23
N ARG A 660 8.21 -58.41 17.23
CA ARG A 660 7.79 -59.10 18.45
C ARG A 660 6.28 -59.29 18.41
N TYR A 661 5.81 -60.48 18.77
CA TYR A 661 4.39 -60.83 18.79
C TYR A 661 4.10 -61.81 19.91
N ASP A 662 2.95 -61.69 20.55
CA ASP A 662 2.50 -62.66 21.55
C ASP A 662 1.43 -63.58 20.95
N LEU A 663 1.44 -64.84 21.40
CA LEU A 663 0.46 -65.84 21.01
C LEU A 663 -0.30 -66.29 22.26
N PRO A 664 -1.61 -66.03 22.34
CA PRO A 664 -2.39 -66.41 23.51
C PRO A 664 -2.50 -67.94 23.68
N GLN A 665 -2.36 -68.70 22.59
CA GLN A 665 -2.40 -70.16 22.56
C GLN A 665 -1.55 -70.69 21.39
N ASP A 666 -1.20 -71.97 21.42
CA ASP A 666 -0.51 -72.64 20.31
C ASP A 666 -1.33 -72.50 19.02
N GLY A 667 -0.69 -72.06 17.94
CA GLY A 667 -1.41 -71.74 16.70
C GLY A 667 -0.52 -71.61 15.47
N LEU A 668 -1.13 -71.66 14.29
CA LEU A 668 -0.44 -71.42 13.02
C LEU A 668 -0.21 -69.92 12.84
N VAL A 669 1.05 -69.52 12.65
CA VAL A 669 1.44 -68.14 12.41
C VAL A 669 2.11 -68.01 11.05
N ASN A 670 1.66 -67.02 10.29
CA ASN A 670 2.30 -66.59 9.06
C ASN A 670 2.70 -65.10 9.14
N ILE A 671 3.98 -64.80 9.02
CA ILE A 671 4.53 -63.44 8.98
C ILE A 671 5.20 -63.23 7.63
N THR A 672 4.65 -62.34 6.82
CA THR A 672 5.14 -62.04 5.48
C THR A 672 5.37 -60.55 5.29
N ILE A 673 6.49 -60.18 4.68
CA ILE A 673 6.84 -58.82 4.33
C ILE A 673 6.51 -58.58 2.87
N TYR A 674 5.95 -57.41 2.58
CA TYR A 674 5.59 -56.93 1.26
C TYR A 674 6.24 -55.58 0.98
N ASP A 675 6.48 -55.30 -0.29
CA ASP A 675 6.75 -53.93 -0.72
C ASP A 675 5.46 -53.10 -0.82
N MET A 676 5.59 -51.80 -1.11
CA MET A 676 4.43 -50.91 -1.25
C MET A 676 3.52 -51.25 -2.44
N MET A 677 3.96 -52.12 -3.36
CA MET A 677 3.16 -52.62 -4.47
C MET A 677 2.44 -53.93 -4.11
N GLY A 678 2.57 -54.41 -2.86
CA GLY A 678 1.94 -55.63 -2.37
C GLY A 678 2.64 -56.92 -2.81
N ARG A 679 3.86 -56.86 -3.33
CA ARG A 679 4.64 -58.06 -3.72
C ARG A 679 5.37 -58.62 -2.51
N ILE A 680 5.37 -59.95 -2.35
CA ILE A 680 6.07 -60.62 -1.25
C ILE A 680 7.57 -60.39 -1.40
N VAL A 681 8.17 -59.84 -0.35
CA VAL A 681 9.61 -59.61 -0.21
C VAL A 681 10.26 -60.75 0.54
N LYS A 682 9.70 -61.14 1.70
CA LYS A 682 10.21 -62.25 2.50
C LYS A 682 9.15 -62.84 3.42
N THR A 683 9.11 -64.16 3.56
CA THR A 683 8.30 -64.83 4.59
C THR A 683 9.18 -65.17 5.79
N LEU A 684 8.87 -64.58 6.95
CA LEU A 684 9.68 -64.72 8.18
C LEU A 684 9.24 -65.89 9.05
N VAL A 685 7.95 -66.17 9.11
CA VAL A 685 7.37 -67.28 9.87
C VAL A 685 6.25 -67.86 9.03
N ASN A 686 6.18 -69.18 8.91
CA ASN A 686 5.04 -69.87 8.30
C ASN A 686 4.93 -71.28 8.88
N GLY A 687 4.27 -71.40 10.02
CA GLY A 687 4.14 -72.68 10.71
C GLY A 687 3.56 -72.57 12.11
N SER A 688 3.41 -73.71 12.78
CA SER A 688 2.88 -73.77 14.14
C SER A 688 3.86 -73.14 15.12
N GLN A 689 3.36 -72.28 15.99
CA GLN A 689 4.11 -71.63 17.06
C GLN A 689 3.42 -71.96 18.39
N THR A 690 4.21 -72.11 19.45
CA THR A 690 3.65 -72.29 20.79
C THR A 690 3.20 -70.96 21.39
N ALA A 691 2.30 -71.00 22.36
CA ALA A 691 1.85 -69.84 23.12
C ALA A 691 3.01 -69.08 23.79
N GLY A 692 2.76 -67.81 24.08
CA GLY A 692 3.67 -66.87 24.72
C GLY A 692 4.50 -66.05 23.73
N PHE A 693 5.18 -65.05 24.28
CA PHE A 693 5.93 -64.04 23.54
C PHE A 693 7.00 -64.63 22.59
N LYS A 694 6.98 -64.16 21.34
CA LYS A 694 7.92 -64.50 20.28
C LYS A 694 8.57 -63.25 19.70
N SER A 695 9.78 -63.43 19.17
CA SER A 695 10.50 -62.40 18.42
C SER A 695 11.12 -63.03 17.18
N VAL A 696 10.87 -62.44 16.02
CA VAL A 696 11.50 -62.81 14.75
C VAL A 696 12.24 -61.59 14.18
N GLN A 697 13.41 -61.81 13.58
CA GLN A 697 14.23 -60.75 13.02
C GLN A 697 14.20 -60.79 11.50
N TRP A 698 14.05 -59.60 10.90
CA TRP A 698 14.27 -59.39 9.49
C TRP A 698 15.56 -58.59 9.29
N ASN A 699 16.50 -59.16 8.55
CA ASN A 699 17.79 -58.56 8.23
C ASN A 699 17.77 -57.78 6.90
N ALA A 700 16.63 -57.21 6.52
CA ALA A 700 16.44 -56.46 5.27
C ALA A 700 16.88 -57.21 4.00
N THR A 701 16.56 -58.50 3.91
CA THR A 701 16.80 -59.32 2.71
C THR A 701 15.51 -59.88 2.12
N ASN A 702 15.52 -60.25 0.84
CA ASN A 702 14.42 -60.98 0.21
C ASN A 702 14.50 -62.50 0.49
N ASP A 703 13.59 -63.30 -0.07
CA ASP A 703 13.60 -64.77 0.06
C ASP A 703 14.85 -65.46 -0.55
N ARG A 704 15.63 -64.75 -1.38
CA ARG A 704 16.94 -65.22 -1.90
C ARG A 704 18.12 -64.79 -1.00
N ASN A 705 17.85 -64.20 0.17
CA ASN A 705 18.81 -63.59 1.06
C ASN A 705 19.61 -62.42 0.43
N GLU A 706 19.08 -61.78 -0.61
CA GLU A 706 19.69 -60.57 -1.21
C GLU A 706 19.19 -59.32 -0.48
N PRO A 707 20.03 -58.30 -0.23
CA PRO A 707 19.61 -57.07 0.44
C PRO A 707 18.55 -56.29 -0.34
N VAL A 708 17.52 -55.78 0.34
CA VAL A 708 16.47 -54.93 -0.27
C VAL A 708 16.76 -53.44 -0.06
N SER A 709 16.20 -52.55 -0.88
CA SER A 709 16.45 -51.10 -0.82
C SER A 709 15.85 -50.42 0.42
N ALA A 710 16.41 -49.29 0.87
CA ALA A 710 15.73 -48.45 1.86
C ALA A 710 14.39 -47.94 1.31
N GLY A 711 13.37 -47.85 2.16
CA GLY A 711 12.03 -47.42 1.77
C GLY A 711 10.93 -47.89 2.73
N LEU A 712 9.68 -47.62 2.37
CA LEU A 712 8.51 -48.11 3.10
C LEU A 712 8.22 -49.57 2.71
N TYR A 713 7.93 -50.40 3.69
CA TYR A 713 7.49 -51.78 3.52
C TYR A 713 6.24 -52.02 4.36
N LEU A 714 5.49 -53.05 3.99
CA LEU A 714 4.38 -53.56 4.77
C LEU A 714 4.77 -54.92 5.33
N TYR A 715 4.36 -55.24 6.54
CA TYR A 715 4.37 -56.63 6.99
C TYR A 715 2.97 -57.02 7.44
N THR A 716 2.63 -58.28 7.17
CA THR A 716 1.39 -58.90 7.60
C THR A 716 1.71 -60.02 8.56
N ILE A 717 0.98 -60.07 9.67
CA ILE A 717 0.94 -61.22 10.58
C ILE A 717 -0.46 -61.81 10.49
N GLN A 718 -0.53 -63.11 10.27
CA GLN A 718 -1.77 -63.87 10.20
C GLN A 718 -1.73 -65.06 11.17
N THR A 719 -2.77 -65.21 11.98
CA THR A 719 -2.98 -66.33 12.89
C THR A 719 -4.45 -66.74 12.84
N GLY A 720 -4.73 -67.92 12.30
CA GLY A 720 -6.09 -68.34 11.95
C GLY A 720 -6.75 -67.34 10.98
N GLU A 721 -7.92 -66.83 11.36
CA GLU A 721 -8.68 -65.80 10.64
C GLU A 721 -8.19 -64.36 10.93
N PHE A 722 -7.37 -64.17 11.97
CA PHE A 722 -6.85 -62.84 12.32
C PHE A 722 -5.73 -62.46 11.37
N ARG A 723 -5.85 -61.29 10.74
CA ARG A 723 -4.82 -60.72 9.86
C ARG A 723 -4.62 -59.25 10.18
N GLN A 724 -3.41 -58.87 10.51
CA GLN A 724 -3.04 -57.47 10.69
C GLN A 724 -1.92 -57.08 9.74
N THR A 725 -2.00 -55.87 9.19
CA THR A 725 -0.97 -55.29 8.33
C THR A 725 -0.50 -53.97 8.93
N LYS A 726 0.82 -53.78 9.00
CA LYS A 726 1.45 -52.57 9.52
C LYS A 726 2.53 -52.07 8.56
N LYS A 727 2.76 -50.75 8.57
CA LYS A 727 3.84 -50.10 7.83
C LYS A 727 5.13 -50.15 8.64
N MET A 728 6.26 -50.33 7.95
CA MET A 728 7.59 -50.18 8.52
C MET A 728 8.48 -49.39 7.56
N VAL A 729 9.38 -48.58 8.12
CA VAL A 729 10.35 -47.82 7.35
C VAL A 729 11.69 -48.54 7.48
N LEU A 730 12.27 -48.96 6.37
CA LEU A 730 13.64 -49.46 6.30
C LEU A 730 14.54 -48.30 5.87
N LEU A 731 15.42 -47.85 6.76
CA LEU A 731 16.48 -46.90 6.44
C LEU A 731 17.78 -47.70 6.26
N LYS A 732 18.50 -47.49 5.15
CA LYS A 732 19.82 -48.10 4.92
C LYS A 732 20.93 -47.16 5.33
#